data_AF-A0A6C0RJJ3-F1
#
_entry.id   AF-A0A6C0RJJ3-F1
#
_cell.length_a   1.000
_cell.length_b   1.000
_cell.length_c   1.000
_cell.angle_alpha   90.00
_cell.angle_beta   90.00
_cell.angle_gamma   90.00
#
_symmetry.space_group_name_H-M   'P 1'
#
loop_
_entity.id
_entity.type
_entity.pdbx_description
1 polymer ?
#
loop_
_entity_poly.entity_id
_entity_poly.type
_entity_poly.pdbx_seq_one_letter_code
_entity_poly.pdbx_strand_id
1 'polypeptide(L)'
;MANKKDKTTFGTLGVAMFWLVILSGILLAVPFNVESPYLSVSTMIVTNPWAALIRNYHYWSSQFFLIFSLIHLYDHFHYKENIGLKKGMAFRLSIGVLIIFLAMITGFLLKGDSDSEQARQILQTLAERIPLIGQSLAFSLLGHPESYQLIYVHHIATFTVFIAVIMIEHSRRKYWPPVLDFVVSGIGVLAFSYLFSAPLHDNLNPAVKGPWYFVGFQEILHWLSHPAWSLLIFLILLVLLYLVNSAKGKTMFLSKRSLLVFTAFYLVLTVIGLFFRGERWQWKNPWQENYGYEVLNNFKSPIVKLSPEFELGEAIASPIIQGRKESCLACHSEMHGFTDSHSPDAIGCVSCHGGNPFATGKNQSHRNMIHIPGNLSTAPQSCGTTQCHPEIVERVPTGLMATLSGMISVDRFVFNEQDNPDELTNVHQLGNSAADEHLRNLCVRCHLGNPKNEYGPIDESSRGGGCLACHLNYSPEAEAALAMVKDTIVSAHPSVSLAISNNHCFGCHSRSGRISTNYEGWHETTLETKQMPDNDNNYRLIEGERVFVKKQQDVHHELGMECIDCHHSYEVMGDGTLYAHQEDQTDVQCSDCHFTGQPKTIKAENLDNESAIIAALRLGNISGKEFLVTGKHNHALVNTFVENDTAFLQTKNSNVKMALTPPAEVCSRNDAHSDLACSSCHSSWVPTCIGCHNEYDASEPSYNMVTNKEQTGGWVEYFGDYEAKLPSLGIRTDGDKSEVIPVAPGMILTIDKSTYTNDTDNSTIFHRLYAPVAPHTTTKEGRDCKTCHNSSLALGYGDGKLIYEITQGKGKWTFSPLYQRDVYDGLPADAWIDFLQTRTGKVATRSNVSPLSIEQQQQILTVGACLTCHDDNSAIMKTTLTDFEGQLQKRSSVCVLPEWE
;
A
#
# COMPACT_ATOMS: atom_id res chain seq x y z
N MET A 1 -67.87 -3.47 -33.71
CA MET A 1 -67.57 -3.96 -32.35
C MET A 1 -66.97 -5.37 -32.43
N ALA A 2 -65.67 -5.49 -32.76
CA ALA A 2 -64.89 -6.74 -32.72
C ALA A 2 -63.46 -6.42 -32.23
N ASN A 3 -62.90 -7.28 -31.38
CA ASN A 3 -61.51 -7.34 -30.89
C ASN A 3 -60.89 -6.14 -30.14
N LYS A 4 -61.44 -5.81 -28.96
CA LYS A 4 -60.72 -5.06 -27.90
C LYS A 4 -60.28 -5.94 -26.71
N LYS A 5 -60.47 -7.27 -26.77
CA LYS A 5 -60.28 -8.18 -25.62
C LYS A 5 -58.83 -8.67 -25.40
N ASP A 6 -57.96 -8.59 -26.42
CA ASP A 6 -56.59 -9.13 -26.38
C ASP A 6 -55.53 -8.11 -26.82
N LYS A 7 -55.62 -6.86 -26.34
CA LYS A 7 -54.52 -5.91 -26.53
C LYS A 7 -53.49 -6.09 -25.43
N THR A 8 -52.26 -6.41 -25.79
CA THR A 8 -51.10 -6.37 -24.90
C THR A 8 -50.97 -4.96 -24.33
N THR A 9 -50.88 -4.86 -23.00
CA THR A 9 -50.67 -3.60 -22.27
C THR A 9 -49.59 -3.83 -21.20
N PHE A 10 -48.94 -2.78 -20.70
CA PHE A 10 -47.98 -2.95 -19.60
C PHE A 10 -48.61 -3.57 -18.34
N GLY A 11 -49.93 -3.42 -18.14
CA GLY A 11 -50.67 -4.13 -17.10
C GLY A 11 -50.77 -5.64 -17.33
N THR A 12 -51.01 -6.10 -18.57
CA THR A 12 -51.05 -7.55 -18.88
C THR A 12 -49.66 -8.17 -18.81
N LEU A 13 -48.62 -7.44 -19.24
CA LEU A 13 -47.22 -7.85 -19.08
C LEU A 13 -46.81 -7.90 -17.60
N GLY A 14 -47.22 -6.92 -16.78
CA GLY A 14 -46.98 -6.95 -15.33
C GLY A 14 -47.61 -8.17 -14.65
N VAL A 15 -48.85 -8.52 -15.00
CA VAL A 15 -49.50 -9.75 -14.49
C VAL A 15 -48.75 -11.01 -14.94
N ALA A 16 -48.27 -11.05 -16.20
CA ALA A 16 -47.46 -12.16 -16.68
C ALA A 16 -46.16 -12.30 -15.87
N MET A 17 -45.41 -11.21 -15.68
CA MET A 17 -44.19 -11.20 -14.88
C MET A 17 -44.43 -11.67 -13.45
N PHE A 18 -45.50 -11.22 -12.80
CA PHE A 18 -45.82 -11.65 -11.43
C PHE A 18 -46.04 -13.17 -11.31
N TRP A 19 -46.72 -13.78 -12.28
CA TRP A 19 -46.87 -15.24 -12.30
C TRP A 19 -45.54 -15.96 -12.53
N LEU A 20 -44.68 -15.43 -13.39
CA LEU A 20 -43.33 -15.97 -13.60
C LEU A 20 -42.47 -15.88 -12.34
N VAL A 21 -42.57 -14.79 -11.58
CA VAL A 21 -41.92 -14.62 -10.27
C VAL A 21 -42.41 -15.67 -9.28
N ILE A 22 -43.72 -15.91 -9.18
CA ILE A 22 -44.28 -16.91 -8.26
C ILE A 22 -43.78 -18.32 -8.61
N LEU A 23 -43.87 -18.71 -9.89
CA LEU A 23 -43.50 -20.05 -10.33
C LEU A 23 -42.01 -20.33 -10.07
N SER A 24 -41.15 -19.38 -10.43
CA SER A 24 -39.71 -19.50 -10.17
C SER A 24 -39.37 -19.40 -8.69
N GLY A 25 -40.11 -18.59 -7.92
CA GLY A 25 -39.93 -18.44 -6.48
C GLY A 25 -40.24 -19.72 -5.71
N ILE A 26 -41.28 -20.46 -6.10
CA ILE A 26 -41.61 -21.77 -5.50
C ILE A 26 -40.47 -22.76 -5.73
N LEU A 27 -39.87 -22.78 -6.93
CA LEU A 27 -38.75 -23.66 -7.25
C LEU A 27 -37.49 -23.32 -6.45
N LEU A 28 -37.27 -22.05 -6.11
CA LEU A 28 -36.12 -21.60 -5.32
C LEU A 28 -36.36 -21.73 -3.81
N ALA A 29 -37.60 -21.55 -3.35
CA ALA A 29 -37.95 -21.56 -1.93
C ALA A 29 -37.66 -22.92 -1.26
N VAL A 30 -37.74 -24.02 -2.01
CA VAL A 30 -37.52 -25.39 -1.51
C VAL A 30 -36.03 -25.66 -1.19
N PRO A 31 -35.06 -25.44 -2.11
CA PRO A 31 -33.65 -25.67 -1.83
C PRO A 31 -32.94 -24.53 -1.07
N PHE A 32 -33.62 -23.40 -0.82
CA PHE A 32 -33.02 -22.23 -0.15
C PHE A 32 -32.89 -22.46 1.36
N ASN A 33 -31.66 -22.34 1.87
CA ASN A 33 -31.38 -22.35 3.31
C ASN A 33 -31.36 -20.92 3.87
N VAL A 34 -32.38 -20.61 4.68
CA VAL A 34 -32.57 -19.31 5.33
C VAL A 34 -31.62 -19.05 6.49
N GLU A 35 -31.02 -20.07 7.10
CA GLU A 35 -30.03 -19.90 8.17
C GLU A 35 -28.70 -19.37 7.62
N SER A 36 -28.37 -19.72 6.38
CA SER A 36 -27.14 -19.32 5.69
C SER A 36 -27.45 -18.84 4.26
N PRO A 37 -28.14 -17.70 4.09
CA PRO A 37 -28.67 -17.26 2.80
C PRO A 37 -27.58 -17.09 1.74
N TYR A 38 -26.46 -16.45 2.09
CA TYR A 38 -25.35 -16.21 1.16
C TYR A 38 -24.69 -17.50 0.67
N LEU A 39 -24.42 -18.42 1.59
CA LEU A 39 -23.88 -19.74 1.27
C LEU A 39 -24.87 -20.54 0.40
N SER A 40 -26.16 -20.46 0.71
CA SER A 40 -27.20 -21.15 -0.06
C SER A 40 -27.23 -20.68 -1.51
N VAL A 41 -27.22 -19.35 -1.72
CA VAL A 41 -27.26 -18.76 -3.05
C VAL A 41 -25.98 -19.03 -3.83
N SER A 42 -24.82 -18.82 -3.22
CA SER A 42 -23.52 -19.07 -3.88
C SER A 42 -23.34 -20.54 -4.24
N THR A 43 -23.74 -21.47 -3.36
CA THR A 43 -23.70 -22.91 -3.63
C THR A 43 -24.60 -23.27 -4.81
N MET A 44 -25.83 -22.73 -4.88
CA MET A 44 -26.71 -22.97 -6.04
C MET A 44 -26.07 -22.54 -7.35
N ILE A 45 -25.37 -21.40 -7.35
CA ILE A 45 -24.73 -20.86 -8.56
C ILE A 45 -23.57 -21.75 -9.02
N VAL A 46 -22.71 -22.20 -8.09
CA VAL A 46 -21.50 -22.96 -8.41
C VAL A 46 -21.80 -24.43 -8.72
N THR A 47 -22.73 -25.05 -8.00
CA THR A 47 -22.97 -26.50 -8.08
C THR A 47 -24.09 -26.90 -9.04
N ASN A 48 -25.06 -26.01 -9.35
CA ASN A 48 -26.21 -26.35 -10.17
C ASN A 48 -26.56 -25.24 -11.18
N PRO A 49 -26.07 -25.34 -12.43
CA PRO A 49 -26.34 -24.34 -13.46
C PRO A 49 -27.82 -24.09 -13.76
N TRP A 50 -28.68 -25.11 -13.61
CA TRP A 50 -30.12 -24.97 -13.82
C TRP A 50 -30.78 -24.19 -12.68
N ALA A 51 -30.36 -24.43 -11.43
CA ALA A 51 -30.78 -23.62 -10.29
C ALA A 51 -30.32 -22.16 -10.44
N ALA A 52 -29.09 -21.95 -10.94
CA ALA A 52 -28.58 -20.61 -11.26
C ALA A 52 -29.44 -19.91 -12.32
N LEU A 53 -29.86 -20.61 -13.38
CA LEU A 53 -30.76 -20.06 -14.40
C LEU A 53 -32.15 -19.73 -13.84
N ILE A 54 -32.71 -20.58 -12.98
CA ILE A 54 -34.01 -20.33 -12.30
C ILE A 54 -33.90 -19.11 -11.37
N ARG A 55 -32.78 -18.95 -10.67
CA ARG A 55 -32.49 -17.75 -9.86
C ARG A 55 -32.48 -16.49 -10.73
N ASN A 56 -31.78 -16.53 -11.86
CA ASN A 56 -31.75 -15.40 -12.79
C ASN A 56 -33.15 -15.08 -13.32
N TYR A 57 -33.92 -16.12 -13.65
CA TYR A 57 -35.30 -16.00 -14.11
C TYR A 57 -36.20 -15.34 -13.06
N HIS A 58 -36.08 -15.73 -11.79
CA HIS A 58 -36.80 -15.11 -10.69
C HIS A 58 -36.42 -13.64 -10.50
N TYR A 59 -35.12 -13.34 -10.54
CA TYR A 59 -34.62 -11.97 -10.41
C TYR A 59 -35.11 -11.08 -11.56
N TRP A 60 -34.93 -11.48 -12.82
CA TRP A 60 -35.30 -10.62 -13.95
C TRP A 60 -36.80 -10.48 -14.13
N SER A 61 -37.58 -11.55 -13.88
CA SER A 61 -39.04 -11.43 -13.85
C SER A 61 -39.52 -10.45 -12.77
N SER A 62 -38.84 -10.37 -11.61
CA SER A 62 -39.18 -9.39 -10.57
C SER A 62 -38.78 -7.96 -10.94
N GLN A 63 -37.62 -7.77 -11.60
CA GLN A 63 -37.23 -6.45 -12.13
C GLN A 63 -38.23 -5.95 -13.18
N PHE A 64 -38.59 -6.80 -14.15
CA PHE A 64 -39.56 -6.45 -15.18
C PHE A 64 -40.97 -6.25 -14.61
N PHE A 65 -41.35 -7.01 -13.58
CA PHE A 65 -42.60 -6.79 -12.86
C PHE A 65 -42.65 -5.37 -12.27
N LEU A 66 -41.59 -4.92 -11.61
CA LEU A 66 -41.51 -3.55 -11.07
C LEU A 66 -41.56 -2.51 -12.19
N ILE A 67 -40.74 -2.66 -13.23
CA ILE A 67 -40.67 -1.73 -14.37
C ILE A 67 -42.03 -1.60 -15.05
N PHE A 68 -42.68 -2.72 -15.42
CA PHE A 68 -43.98 -2.68 -16.06
C PHE A 68 -45.08 -2.16 -15.14
N SER A 69 -44.99 -2.39 -13.82
CA SER A 69 -45.93 -1.80 -12.86
C SER A 69 -45.79 -0.28 -12.78
N LEU A 70 -44.56 0.25 -12.80
CA LEU A 70 -44.30 1.69 -12.82
C LEU A 70 -44.73 2.35 -14.14
N ILE A 71 -44.46 1.71 -15.28
CA ILE A 71 -44.93 2.19 -16.59
C ILE A 71 -46.46 2.12 -16.66
N HIS A 72 -47.07 1.05 -16.17
CA HIS A 72 -48.54 0.93 -16.12
C HIS A 72 -49.19 2.04 -15.28
N LEU A 73 -48.55 2.40 -14.16
CA LEU A 73 -48.96 3.53 -13.34
C LEU A 73 -48.87 4.85 -14.12
N TYR A 74 -47.79 5.07 -14.87
CA TYR A 74 -47.62 6.25 -15.72
C TYR A 74 -48.63 6.32 -16.88
N ASP A 75 -48.87 5.21 -17.58
CA ASP A 75 -49.88 5.08 -18.64
C ASP A 75 -51.26 5.50 -18.15
N HIS A 76 -51.60 5.09 -16.93
CA HIS A 76 -52.85 5.48 -16.29
C HIS A 76 -52.92 7.00 -16.11
N PHE A 77 -51.82 7.62 -15.73
CA PHE A 77 -51.72 9.06 -15.56
C PHE A 77 -51.78 9.81 -16.90
N HIS A 78 -51.17 9.29 -17.96
CA HIS A 78 -51.09 9.96 -19.27
C HIS A 78 -52.41 9.92 -20.05
N TYR A 79 -53.08 8.76 -20.12
CA TYR A 79 -54.16 8.52 -21.10
C TYR A 79 -55.59 8.69 -20.61
N LYS A 80 -55.86 8.91 -19.32
CA LYS A 80 -57.24 8.94 -18.79
C LYS A 80 -57.59 10.26 -18.12
N GLU A 81 -58.28 11.12 -18.86
CA GLU A 81 -58.75 12.42 -18.36
C GLU A 81 -59.87 12.34 -17.29
N ASN A 82 -60.54 11.19 -17.11
CA ASN A 82 -61.82 11.14 -16.36
C ASN A 82 -62.10 9.87 -15.53
N ILE A 83 -61.13 9.28 -14.83
CA ILE A 83 -61.44 8.16 -13.90
C ILE A 83 -60.80 8.37 -12.52
N GLY A 84 -61.45 9.17 -11.67
CA GLY A 84 -61.20 9.07 -10.24
C GLY A 84 -61.69 7.71 -9.76
N LEU A 85 -60.78 6.85 -9.30
CA LEU A 85 -61.15 5.56 -8.70
C LEU A 85 -61.95 5.82 -7.42
N LYS A 86 -62.79 4.85 -7.01
CA LYS A 86 -63.43 4.93 -5.69
C LYS A 86 -62.33 5.06 -4.62
N LYS A 87 -62.52 5.95 -3.64
CA LYS A 87 -61.49 6.25 -2.61
C LYS A 87 -60.88 4.99 -1.96
N GLY A 88 -61.70 3.97 -1.68
CA GLY A 88 -61.21 2.70 -1.12
C GLY A 88 -60.29 1.90 -2.07
N MET A 89 -60.59 1.88 -3.37
CA MET A 89 -59.73 1.24 -4.38
C MET A 89 -58.43 2.04 -4.57
N ALA A 90 -58.51 3.37 -4.61
CA ALA A 90 -57.34 4.25 -4.70
C ALA A 90 -56.39 4.04 -3.50
N PHE A 91 -56.95 3.94 -2.29
CA PHE A 91 -56.17 3.69 -1.07
C PHE A 91 -55.45 2.33 -1.11
N ARG A 92 -56.17 1.25 -1.47
CA ARG A 92 -55.56 -0.09 -1.58
C ARG A 92 -54.46 -0.15 -2.63
N LEU A 93 -54.64 0.51 -3.78
CA LEU A 93 -53.61 0.55 -4.83
C LEU A 93 -52.38 1.35 -4.40
N SER A 94 -52.56 2.47 -3.68
CA SER A 94 -51.43 3.23 -3.12
C SER A 94 -50.62 2.40 -2.12
N ILE A 95 -51.29 1.63 -1.24
CA ILE A 95 -50.61 0.68 -0.35
C ILE A 95 -49.99 -0.47 -1.15
N GLY A 96 -50.65 -0.96 -2.20
CA GLY A 96 -50.13 -2.03 -3.07
C GLY A 96 -48.76 -1.69 -3.67
N VAL A 97 -48.54 -0.43 -4.07
CA VAL A 97 -47.22 0.03 -4.52
C VAL A 97 -46.17 -0.11 -3.40
N LEU A 98 -46.48 0.31 -2.18
CA LEU A 98 -45.58 0.12 -1.02
C LEU A 98 -45.25 -1.36 -0.82
N ILE A 99 -46.27 -2.24 -0.86
CA ILE A 99 -46.06 -3.68 -0.66
C ILE A 99 -45.20 -4.29 -1.78
N ILE A 100 -45.31 -3.82 -3.03
CA ILE A 100 -44.40 -4.23 -4.11
C ILE A 100 -42.94 -3.89 -3.73
N PHE A 101 -42.67 -2.67 -3.28
CA PHE A 101 -41.32 -2.29 -2.84
C PHE A 101 -40.84 -3.11 -1.63
N LEU A 102 -41.73 -3.43 -0.68
CA LEU A 102 -41.41 -4.30 0.46
C LEU A 102 -41.12 -5.75 0.03
N ALA A 103 -41.84 -6.29 -0.94
CA ALA A 103 -41.54 -7.60 -1.51
C ALA A 103 -40.19 -7.60 -2.24
N MET A 104 -39.90 -6.55 -3.01
CA MET A 104 -38.65 -6.40 -3.74
C MET A 104 -37.44 -6.27 -2.81
N ILE A 105 -37.53 -5.44 -1.77
CA ILE A 105 -36.43 -5.27 -0.82
C ILE A 105 -36.22 -6.52 0.05
N THR A 106 -37.29 -7.17 0.54
CA THR A 106 -37.13 -8.41 1.30
C THR A 106 -36.50 -9.53 0.46
N GLY A 107 -36.83 -9.62 -0.83
CA GLY A 107 -36.16 -10.55 -1.75
C GLY A 107 -34.67 -10.21 -1.96
N PHE A 108 -34.33 -8.92 -2.03
CA PHE A 108 -32.94 -8.47 -2.10
C PHE A 108 -32.16 -8.83 -0.83
N LEU A 109 -32.75 -8.62 0.36
CA LEU A 109 -32.12 -8.94 1.64
C LEU A 109 -31.80 -10.43 1.79
N LEU A 110 -32.61 -11.32 1.18
CA LEU A 110 -32.40 -12.77 1.24
C LEU A 110 -31.17 -13.27 0.47
N LYS A 111 -30.43 -12.40 -0.25
CA LYS A 111 -29.12 -12.79 -0.77
C LYS A 111 -28.09 -12.96 0.35
N GLY A 112 -28.20 -12.20 1.44
CA GLY A 112 -27.28 -12.23 2.57
C GLY A 112 -25.84 -11.80 2.25
N ASP A 113 -25.62 -11.12 1.13
CA ASP A 113 -24.33 -10.56 0.73
C ASP A 113 -24.10 -9.17 1.37
N SER A 114 -22.91 -8.57 1.21
CA SER A 114 -22.59 -7.26 1.83
C SER A 114 -23.60 -6.16 1.48
N ASP A 115 -24.11 -6.14 0.24
CA ASP A 115 -25.19 -5.25 -0.20
C ASP A 115 -26.47 -5.44 0.62
N SER A 116 -26.82 -6.68 0.91
CA SER A 116 -28.00 -7.04 1.69
C SER A 116 -27.86 -6.63 3.15
N GLU A 117 -26.71 -6.88 3.76
CA GLU A 117 -26.44 -6.54 5.16
C GLU A 117 -26.48 -5.02 5.38
N GLN A 118 -25.83 -4.24 4.50
CA GLN A 118 -25.89 -2.79 4.59
C GLN A 118 -27.32 -2.27 4.40
N ALA A 119 -28.07 -2.79 3.43
CA ALA A 119 -29.47 -2.41 3.21
C ALA A 119 -30.34 -2.75 4.42
N ARG A 120 -30.12 -3.91 5.06
CA ARG A 120 -30.82 -4.33 6.29
C ARG A 120 -30.56 -3.37 7.44
N GLN A 121 -29.30 -3.02 7.68
CA GLN A 121 -28.91 -2.09 8.75
C GLN A 121 -29.54 -0.71 8.56
N ILE A 122 -29.55 -0.19 7.32
CA ILE A 122 -30.20 1.09 7.00
C ILE A 122 -31.71 1.02 7.28
N LEU A 123 -32.39 -0.03 6.82
CA LEU A 123 -33.84 -0.20 7.03
C LEU A 123 -34.19 -0.36 8.51
N GLN A 124 -33.42 -1.14 9.25
CA GLN A 124 -33.61 -1.32 10.69
C GLN A 124 -33.46 0.01 11.43
N THR A 125 -32.37 0.74 11.17
CA THR A 125 -32.11 2.04 11.80
C THR A 125 -33.21 3.05 11.49
N LEU A 126 -33.73 3.07 10.26
CA LEU A 126 -34.84 3.96 9.89
C LEU A 126 -36.15 3.56 10.57
N ALA A 127 -36.46 2.26 10.63
CA ALA A 127 -37.68 1.77 11.26
C ALA A 127 -37.70 2.02 12.78
N GLU A 128 -36.59 1.77 13.47
CA GLU A 128 -36.44 1.98 14.91
C GLU A 128 -36.60 3.44 15.33
N ARG A 129 -36.24 4.38 14.46
CA ARG A 129 -36.36 5.82 14.71
C ARG A 129 -37.79 6.35 14.60
N ILE A 130 -38.78 5.53 14.24
CA ILE A 130 -40.19 5.95 14.25
C ILE A 130 -40.68 6.08 15.70
N PRO A 131 -41.18 7.25 16.12
CA PRO A 131 -41.67 7.43 17.48
C PRO A 131 -42.77 6.42 17.85
N LEU A 132 -42.78 6.00 19.12
CA LEU A 132 -43.77 5.12 19.76
C LEU A 132 -43.79 3.65 19.29
N ILE A 133 -43.66 3.38 17.99
CA ILE A 133 -43.83 2.04 17.41
C ILE A 133 -42.59 1.49 16.71
N GLY A 134 -41.50 2.25 16.63
CA GLY A 134 -40.36 1.95 15.76
C GLY A 134 -39.70 0.60 16.04
N GLN A 135 -39.41 0.29 17.31
CA GLN A 135 -38.82 -1.00 17.70
C GLN A 135 -39.73 -2.18 17.33
N SER A 136 -41.01 -2.10 17.69
CA SER A 136 -41.99 -3.14 17.36
C SER A 136 -42.16 -3.30 15.85
N LEU A 137 -42.11 -2.20 15.09
CA LEU A 137 -42.21 -2.21 13.63
C LEU A 137 -40.97 -2.83 12.99
N ALA A 138 -39.77 -2.46 13.44
CA ALA A 138 -38.52 -3.04 12.96
C ALA A 138 -38.47 -4.55 13.22
N PHE A 139 -38.80 -4.97 14.45
CA PHE A 139 -38.86 -6.39 14.81
C PHE A 139 -39.93 -7.15 14.01
N SER A 140 -41.10 -6.55 13.79
CA SER A 140 -42.17 -7.19 13.02
C SER A 140 -41.90 -7.26 11.52
N LEU A 141 -40.98 -6.44 10.99
CA LEU A 141 -40.66 -6.39 9.56
C LEU A 141 -39.38 -7.16 9.22
N LEU A 142 -38.36 -7.07 10.07
CA LEU A 142 -37.01 -7.59 9.82
C LEU A 142 -36.60 -8.72 10.78
N GLY A 143 -37.33 -8.91 11.89
CA GLY A 143 -37.05 -9.95 12.88
C GLY A 143 -35.83 -9.64 13.75
N HIS A 144 -35.29 -10.69 14.38
CA HIS A 144 -34.03 -10.60 15.10
C HIS A 144 -32.88 -10.31 14.13
N PRO A 145 -31.91 -9.42 14.44
CA PRO A 145 -30.84 -9.02 13.51
C PRO A 145 -30.03 -10.18 12.91
N GLU A 146 -29.88 -11.29 13.66
CA GLU A 146 -29.13 -12.48 13.20
C GLU A 146 -29.99 -13.51 12.44
N SER A 147 -31.30 -13.29 12.34
CA SER A 147 -32.21 -14.25 11.71
C SER A 147 -32.83 -13.67 10.45
N TYR A 148 -32.77 -14.44 9.36
CA TYR A 148 -33.46 -14.12 8.10
C TYR A 148 -34.87 -14.73 8.01
N GLN A 149 -35.28 -15.50 9.03
CA GLN A 149 -36.53 -16.27 8.99
C GLN A 149 -37.76 -15.40 8.73
N LEU A 150 -37.87 -14.28 9.45
CA LEU A 150 -39.03 -13.40 9.31
C LEU A 150 -39.05 -12.70 7.95
N ILE A 151 -37.89 -12.25 7.47
CA ILE A 151 -37.73 -11.65 6.13
C ILE A 151 -38.14 -12.65 5.05
N TYR A 152 -37.72 -13.91 5.19
CA TYR A 152 -38.07 -15.00 4.30
C TYR A 152 -39.58 -15.23 4.25
N VAL A 153 -40.24 -15.36 5.41
CA VAL A 153 -41.70 -15.51 5.51
C VAL A 153 -42.44 -14.32 4.90
N HIS A 154 -41.97 -13.10 5.16
CA HIS A 154 -42.57 -11.90 4.57
C HIS A 154 -42.48 -11.90 3.05
N HIS A 155 -41.35 -12.31 2.50
CA HIS A 155 -41.13 -12.36 1.06
C HIS A 155 -41.99 -13.44 0.39
N ILE A 156 -41.90 -14.70 0.83
CA ILE A 156 -42.55 -15.82 0.14
C ILE A 156 -44.08 -15.84 0.35
N ALA A 157 -44.56 -15.32 1.48
CA ALA A 157 -45.96 -15.41 1.87
C ALA A 157 -46.60 -14.04 2.07
N THR A 158 -46.22 -13.29 3.11
CA THR A 158 -46.98 -12.11 3.55
C THR A 158 -47.18 -11.07 2.45
N PHE A 159 -46.09 -10.58 1.84
CA PHE A 159 -46.17 -9.54 0.81
C PHE A 159 -46.63 -10.09 -0.53
N THR A 160 -46.19 -11.31 -0.90
CA THR A 160 -46.59 -11.95 -2.15
C THR A 160 -48.09 -12.24 -2.20
N VAL A 161 -48.67 -12.78 -1.13
CA VAL A 161 -50.13 -13.00 -1.02
C VAL A 161 -50.89 -11.69 -1.05
N PHE A 162 -50.39 -10.65 -0.36
CA PHE A 162 -51.05 -9.35 -0.35
C PHE A 162 -51.06 -8.69 -1.74
N ILE A 163 -49.95 -8.79 -2.49
CA ILE A 163 -49.89 -8.33 -3.90
C ILE A 163 -50.88 -9.12 -4.75
N ALA A 164 -50.94 -10.45 -4.61
CA ALA A 164 -51.87 -11.28 -5.36
C ALA A 164 -53.34 -10.89 -5.09
N VAL A 165 -53.71 -10.65 -3.83
CA VAL A 165 -55.06 -10.21 -3.44
C VAL A 165 -55.41 -8.87 -4.07
N ILE A 166 -54.52 -7.87 -3.96
CA ILE A 166 -54.72 -6.54 -4.57
C ILE A 166 -54.84 -6.66 -6.10
N MET A 167 -54.01 -7.48 -6.72
CA MET A 167 -54.00 -7.65 -8.17
C MET A 167 -55.30 -8.29 -8.67
N ILE A 168 -55.81 -9.32 -7.99
CA ILE A 168 -57.10 -9.96 -8.30
C ILE A 168 -58.27 -8.97 -8.18
N GLU A 169 -58.25 -8.14 -7.15
CA GLU A 169 -59.27 -7.11 -6.95
C GLU A 169 -59.20 -6.03 -8.04
N HIS A 170 -57.99 -5.56 -8.35
CA HIS A 170 -57.71 -4.53 -9.34
C HIS A 170 -58.12 -4.96 -10.76
N SER A 171 -57.81 -6.20 -11.13
CA SER A 171 -58.09 -6.75 -12.47
C SER A 171 -59.55 -7.20 -12.66
N ARG A 172 -60.44 -6.96 -11.68
CA ARG A 172 -61.84 -7.39 -11.68
C ARG A 172 -61.99 -8.89 -11.98
N ARG A 173 -61.19 -9.72 -11.30
CA ARG A 173 -61.14 -11.19 -11.43
C ARG A 173 -60.52 -11.74 -12.73
N LYS A 174 -59.88 -10.91 -13.56
CA LYS A 174 -58.97 -11.40 -14.62
C LYS A 174 -57.58 -11.62 -14.04
N TYR A 175 -57.37 -12.77 -13.39
CA TYR A 175 -56.11 -13.07 -12.71
C TYR A 175 -55.07 -13.73 -13.64
N TRP A 176 -55.50 -14.27 -14.78
CA TRP A 176 -54.61 -14.90 -15.76
C TRP A 176 -54.28 -13.93 -16.90
N PRO A 177 -52.99 -13.74 -17.26
CA PRO A 177 -52.60 -12.97 -18.43
C PRO A 177 -53.06 -13.67 -19.73
N PRO A 178 -53.19 -12.96 -20.86
CA PRO A 178 -53.37 -13.62 -22.16
C PRO A 178 -52.28 -14.66 -22.40
N VAL A 179 -52.64 -15.85 -22.91
CA VAL A 179 -51.69 -16.97 -23.09
C VAL A 179 -50.48 -16.57 -23.92
N LEU A 180 -50.70 -15.80 -24.99
CA LEU A 180 -49.62 -15.31 -25.85
C LEU A 180 -48.68 -14.37 -25.08
N ASP A 181 -49.23 -13.40 -24.34
CA ASP A 181 -48.44 -12.47 -23.52
C ASP A 181 -47.60 -13.24 -22.48
N PHE A 182 -48.16 -14.28 -21.84
CA PHE A 182 -47.47 -15.11 -20.85
C PHE A 182 -46.33 -15.93 -21.46
N VAL A 183 -46.57 -16.60 -22.58
CA VAL A 183 -45.56 -17.45 -23.24
C VAL A 183 -44.43 -16.60 -23.82
N VAL A 184 -44.75 -15.50 -24.52
CA VAL A 184 -43.75 -14.59 -25.08
C VAL A 184 -42.93 -13.93 -23.97
N SER A 185 -43.58 -13.49 -22.90
CA SER A 185 -42.91 -13.00 -21.69
C SER A 185 -41.97 -14.05 -21.10
N GLY A 186 -42.45 -15.29 -20.97
CA GLY A 186 -41.68 -16.38 -20.40
C GLY A 186 -40.43 -16.71 -21.21
N ILE A 187 -40.55 -16.81 -22.54
CA ILE A 187 -39.42 -17.05 -23.45
C ILE A 187 -38.45 -15.85 -23.43
N GLY A 188 -38.98 -14.62 -23.47
CA GLY A 188 -38.18 -13.41 -23.45
C GLY A 188 -37.34 -13.28 -22.18
N VAL A 189 -37.96 -13.51 -21.01
CA VAL A 189 -37.23 -13.49 -19.73
C VAL A 189 -36.26 -14.65 -19.62
N LEU A 190 -36.58 -15.84 -20.15
CA LEU A 190 -35.66 -16.98 -20.14
C LEU A 190 -34.40 -16.69 -20.96
N ALA A 191 -34.57 -16.15 -22.18
CA ALA A 191 -33.45 -15.72 -23.02
C ALA A 191 -32.62 -14.64 -22.33
N PHE A 192 -33.26 -13.65 -21.70
CA PHE A 192 -32.57 -12.61 -20.95
C PHE A 192 -31.79 -13.18 -19.75
N SER A 193 -32.39 -14.11 -19.01
CA SER A 193 -31.80 -14.74 -17.82
C SER A 193 -30.64 -15.69 -18.13
N TYR A 194 -30.61 -16.21 -19.34
CA TYR A 194 -29.47 -16.97 -19.88
C TYR A 194 -28.30 -16.04 -20.22
N LEU A 195 -28.58 -14.88 -20.83
CA LEU A 195 -27.56 -13.93 -21.24
C LEU A 195 -27.01 -13.07 -20.10
N PHE A 196 -27.84 -12.79 -19.09
CA PHE A 196 -27.54 -11.89 -17.99
C PHE A 196 -27.78 -12.60 -16.66
N SER A 197 -26.71 -12.94 -15.95
CA SER A 197 -26.81 -13.47 -14.59
C SER A 197 -27.24 -12.41 -13.57
N ALA A 198 -28.06 -12.82 -12.61
CA ALA A 198 -28.48 -11.96 -11.51
C ALA A 198 -27.28 -11.67 -10.59
N PRO A 199 -27.06 -10.41 -10.19
CA PRO A 199 -25.88 -10.02 -9.44
C PRO A 199 -25.85 -10.69 -8.05
N LEU A 200 -24.64 -10.90 -7.56
CA LEU A 200 -24.35 -11.35 -6.20
C LEU A 200 -23.02 -10.70 -5.81
N HIS A 201 -22.98 -10.01 -4.67
CA HIS A 201 -21.78 -9.35 -4.20
C HIS A 201 -20.74 -10.38 -3.71
N ASP A 202 -19.47 -10.18 -4.03
CA ASP A 202 -18.38 -11.11 -3.69
C ASP A 202 -17.90 -10.98 -2.23
N ASN A 203 -18.40 -9.99 -1.50
CA ASN A 203 -18.03 -9.62 -0.13
C ASN A 203 -16.57 -9.16 0.05
N LEU A 204 -15.86 -8.93 -1.05
CA LEU A 204 -14.50 -8.41 -1.07
C LEU A 204 -14.46 -6.96 -1.56
N ASN A 205 -15.32 -6.62 -2.53
CA ASN A 205 -15.41 -5.26 -3.02
C ASN A 205 -15.94 -4.31 -1.92
N PRO A 206 -15.26 -3.20 -1.61
CA PRO A 206 -15.71 -2.27 -0.57
C PRO A 206 -16.91 -1.41 -1.00
N ALA A 207 -17.24 -1.34 -2.29
CA ALA A 207 -18.31 -0.51 -2.83
C ALA A 207 -19.69 -1.21 -2.77
N VAL A 208 -20.36 -0.99 -1.65
CA VAL A 208 -21.69 -1.55 -1.37
C VAL A 208 -22.80 -0.62 -1.89
N LYS A 209 -23.75 -1.16 -2.67
CA LYS A 209 -24.88 -0.39 -3.23
C LYS A 209 -26.21 -1.10 -3.00
N GLY A 210 -27.22 -0.32 -2.62
CA GLY A 210 -28.60 -0.81 -2.63
C GLY A 210 -29.09 -1.21 -4.03
N PRO A 211 -30.26 -1.86 -4.14
CA PRO A 211 -30.84 -2.17 -5.44
C PRO A 211 -31.15 -0.89 -6.21
N TRP A 212 -31.12 -0.92 -7.54
CA TRP A 212 -31.21 0.29 -8.39
C TRP A 212 -32.41 1.20 -8.06
N TYR A 213 -33.53 0.63 -7.61
CA TYR A 213 -34.75 1.35 -7.22
C TYR A 213 -34.68 1.98 -5.82
N PHE A 214 -33.60 1.80 -5.07
CA PHE A 214 -33.30 2.45 -3.79
C PHE A 214 -31.97 3.24 -3.78
N VAL A 215 -31.12 3.13 -4.80
CA VAL A 215 -29.84 3.87 -4.86
C VAL A 215 -30.06 5.39 -4.81
N GLY A 216 -31.07 5.92 -5.50
CA GLY A 216 -31.40 7.34 -5.39
C GLY A 216 -31.84 7.75 -3.98
N PHE A 217 -32.37 6.83 -3.18
CA PHE A 217 -32.71 7.07 -1.78
C PHE A 217 -31.47 7.02 -0.89
N GLN A 218 -30.53 6.11 -1.16
CA GLN A 218 -29.22 6.07 -0.52
C GLN A 218 -28.46 7.40 -0.72
N GLU A 219 -28.55 8.01 -1.91
CA GLU A 219 -27.99 9.35 -2.17
C GLU A 219 -28.66 10.45 -1.33
N ILE A 220 -29.99 10.39 -1.14
CA ILE A 220 -30.70 11.34 -0.26
C ILE A 220 -30.23 11.20 1.19
N LEU A 221 -30.07 9.97 1.68
CA LEU A 221 -29.63 9.71 3.06
C LEU A 221 -28.24 10.28 3.33
N HIS A 222 -27.34 10.22 2.35
CA HIS A 222 -25.99 10.79 2.45
C HIS A 222 -26.00 12.30 2.77
N TRP A 223 -27.01 13.05 2.31
CA TRP A 223 -27.11 14.50 2.53
C TRP A 223 -27.90 14.88 3.78
N LEU A 224 -28.57 13.94 4.45
CA LEU A 224 -29.42 14.21 5.60
C LEU A 224 -28.65 14.04 6.91
N SER A 225 -28.50 15.12 7.67
CA SER A 225 -27.97 15.05 9.05
C SER A 225 -28.91 14.28 9.99
N HIS A 226 -30.20 14.20 9.66
CA HIS A 226 -31.21 13.46 10.41
C HIS A 226 -31.94 12.46 9.49
N PRO A 227 -31.42 11.23 9.34
CA PRO A 227 -31.96 10.25 8.39
C PRO A 227 -33.45 9.93 8.56
N ALA A 228 -34.02 10.06 9.76
CA ALA A 228 -35.44 9.75 10.03
C ALA A 228 -36.42 10.63 9.23
N TRP A 229 -36.03 11.85 8.82
CA TRP A 229 -36.88 12.74 8.02
C TRP A 229 -37.16 12.18 6.63
N SER A 230 -36.32 11.25 6.16
CA SER A 230 -36.53 10.55 4.90
C SER A 230 -37.82 9.72 4.87
N LEU A 231 -38.35 9.33 6.04
CA LEU A 231 -39.65 8.65 6.15
C LEU A 231 -40.82 9.54 5.74
N LEU A 232 -40.70 10.87 5.91
CA LEU A 232 -41.72 11.81 5.43
C LEU A 232 -41.79 11.80 3.90
N ILE A 233 -40.69 11.53 3.21
CA ILE A 233 -40.65 11.42 1.75
C ILE A 233 -41.54 10.26 1.29
N PHE A 234 -41.44 9.08 1.93
CA PHE A 234 -42.32 7.95 1.64
C PHE A 234 -43.79 8.27 1.92
N LEU A 235 -44.08 8.93 3.04
CA LEU A 235 -45.44 9.34 3.38
C LEU A 235 -46.02 10.32 2.33
N ILE A 236 -45.24 11.32 1.92
CA ILE A 236 -45.62 12.29 0.89
C ILE A 236 -45.87 11.56 -0.44
N LEU A 237 -45.01 10.63 -0.84
CA LEU A 237 -45.21 9.85 -2.06
C LEU A 237 -46.50 9.03 -2.03
N LEU A 238 -46.80 8.36 -0.92
CA LEU A 238 -48.04 7.60 -0.76
C LEU A 238 -49.28 8.50 -0.81
N VAL A 239 -49.22 9.67 -0.19
CA VAL A 239 -50.29 10.69 -0.25
C VAL A 239 -50.46 11.19 -1.67
N LEU A 240 -49.38 11.52 -2.38
CA LEU A 240 -49.44 11.95 -3.78
C LEU A 240 -50.05 10.86 -4.68
N LEU A 241 -49.61 9.61 -4.54
CA LEU A 241 -50.19 8.47 -5.28
C LEU A 241 -51.69 8.31 -4.99
N TYR A 242 -52.11 8.43 -3.72
CA TYR A 242 -53.51 8.38 -3.35
C TYR A 242 -54.31 9.54 -3.98
N LEU A 243 -53.79 10.77 -3.94
CA LEU A 243 -54.45 11.94 -4.49
C LEU A 243 -54.57 11.87 -6.01
N VAL A 244 -53.55 11.38 -6.72
CA VAL A 244 -53.61 11.19 -8.17
C VAL A 244 -54.72 10.19 -8.55
N ASN A 245 -54.89 9.12 -7.76
CA ASN A 245 -55.88 8.08 -8.03
C ASN A 245 -57.32 8.43 -7.58
N SER A 246 -57.49 9.35 -6.62
CA SER A 246 -58.79 9.64 -5.98
C SER A 246 -59.34 11.06 -6.22
N ALA A 247 -58.47 12.05 -6.44
CA ALA A 247 -58.87 13.45 -6.63
C ALA A 247 -59.26 13.75 -8.09
N LYS A 248 -59.87 14.92 -8.33
CA LYS A 248 -60.26 15.41 -9.65
C LYS A 248 -59.85 16.88 -9.83
N GLY A 249 -59.73 17.35 -11.07
CA GLY A 249 -59.43 18.76 -11.38
C GLY A 249 -58.02 19.19 -10.94
N LYS A 250 -57.90 20.40 -10.38
CA LYS A 250 -56.61 21.03 -10.06
C LYS A 250 -55.71 20.22 -9.12
N THR A 251 -56.30 19.58 -8.11
CA THR A 251 -55.53 18.77 -7.13
C THR A 251 -54.87 17.56 -7.79
N MET A 252 -55.60 16.83 -8.64
CA MET A 252 -55.05 15.69 -9.38
C MET A 252 -53.94 16.14 -10.35
N PHE A 253 -54.14 17.26 -11.05
CA PHE A 253 -53.12 17.83 -11.93
C PHE A 253 -51.83 18.21 -11.17
N LEU A 254 -51.97 18.91 -10.04
CA LEU A 254 -50.83 19.31 -9.21
C LEU A 254 -50.09 18.08 -8.66
N SER A 255 -50.81 17.13 -8.05
CA SER A 255 -50.21 15.91 -7.52
C SER A 255 -49.50 15.08 -8.61
N LYS A 256 -50.08 14.98 -9.81
CA LYS A 256 -49.46 14.29 -10.95
C LYS A 256 -48.17 14.98 -11.38
N ARG A 257 -48.16 16.32 -11.49
CA ARG A 257 -46.98 17.09 -11.86
C ARG A 257 -45.89 17.00 -10.79
N SER A 258 -46.26 17.09 -9.51
CA SER A 258 -45.33 16.90 -8.39
C SER A 258 -44.71 15.51 -8.39
N LEU A 259 -45.51 14.46 -8.60
CA LEU A 259 -45.01 13.09 -8.68
C LEU A 259 -44.07 12.89 -9.87
N LEU A 260 -44.36 13.48 -11.04
CA LEU A 260 -43.47 13.45 -12.21
C LEU A 260 -42.13 14.13 -11.91
N VAL A 261 -42.15 15.34 -11.35
CA VAL A 261 -40.94 16.09 -10.98
C VAL A 261 -40.12 15.31 -9.96
N PHE A 262 -40.77 14.76 -8.93
CA PHE A 262 -40.09 13.92 -7.95
C PHE A 262 -39.45 12.68 -8.59
N THR A 263 -40.17 11.99 -9.48
CA THR A 263 -39.65 10.80 -10.17
C THR A 263 -38.45 11.15 -11.05
N ALA A 264 -38.50 12.25 -11.79
CA ALA A 264 -37.39 12.71 -12.62
C ALA A 264 -36.16 13.07 -11.77
N PHE A 265 -36.37 13.79 -10.67
CA PHE A 265 -35.31 14.12 -9.71
C PHE A 265 -34.69 12.86 -9.09
N TYR A 266 -35.53 11.90 -8.66
CA TYR A 266 -35.09 10.63 -8.10
C TYR A 266 -34.28 9.80 -9.11
N LEU A 267 -34.66 9.81 -10.39
CA LEU A 267 -33.91 9.13 -11.45
C LEU A 267 -32.53 9.75 -11.64
N VAL A 268 -32.41 11.08 -11.60
CA VAL A 268 -31.11 11.77 -11.64
C VAL A 268 -30.24 11.34 -10.45
N LEU A 269 -30.78 11.35 -9.23
CA LEU A 269 -30.04 10.87 -8.05
C LEU A 269 -29.64 9.40 -8.14
N THR A 270 -30.51 8.56 -8.72
CA THR A 270 -30.21 7.14 -8.95
C THR A 270 -29.04 6.98 -9.93
N VAL A 271 -29.02 7.75 -11.03
CA VAL A 271 -27.89 7.77 -11.98
C VAL A 271 -26.61 8.24 -11.30
N ILE A 272 -26.69 9.28 -10.46
CA ILE A 272 -25.53 9.77 -9.68
C ILE A 272 -25.00 8.66 -8.75
N GLY A 273 -25.85 8.03 -7.94
CA GLY A 273 -25.43 6.97 -7.04
C GLY A 273 -24.90 5.72 -7.77
N LEU A 274 -25.45 5.39 -8.93
CA LEU A 274 -25.02 4.23 -9.70
C LEU A 274 -23.67 4.44 -10.40
N PHE A 275 -23.42 5.62 -10.97
CA PHE A 275 -22.28 5.86 -11.86
C PHE A 275 -21.24 6.86 -11.36
N PHE A 276 -21.49 7.57 -10.26
CA PHE A 276 -20.56 8.58 -9.73
C PHE A 276 -20.23 8.40 -8.24
N ARG A 277 -20.77 7.36 -7.59
CA ARG A 277 -20.43 7.01 -6.20
C ARG A 277 -19.62 5.71 -6.15
N GLY A 278 -18.44 5.77 -5.55
CA GLY A 278 -17.53 4.64 -5.33
C GLY A 278 -17.51 4.19 -3.88
N GLU A 279 -16.34 3.73 -3.43
CA GLU A 279 -16.11 3.32 -2.04
C GLU A 279 -16.42 4.46 -1.04
N ARG A 280 -16.90 4.10 0.17
CA ARG A 280 -17.30 5.05 1.23
C ARG A 280 -18.27 6.14 0.75
N TRP A 281 -19.03 5.86 -0.32
CA TRP A 281 -19.95 6.81 -0.98
C TRP A 281 -19.27 8.10 -1.49
N GLN A 282 -17.97 8.04 -1.78
CA GLN A 282 -17.22 9.17 -2.33
C GLN A 282 -17.50 9.38 -3.82
N TRP A 283 -17.29 10.62 -4.28
CA TRP A 283 -17.45 10.95 -5.68
C TRP A 283 -16.32 10.35 -6.53
N LYS A 284 -16.67 9.61 -7.58
CA LYS A 284 -15.73 8.97 -8.50
C LYS A 284 -16.11 9.27 -9.95
N ASN A 285 -15.16 9.77 -10.73
CA ASN A 285 -15.35 10.04 -12.16
C ASN A 285 -14.92 8.84 -13.02
N PRO A 286 -15.55 8.62 -14.20
CA PRO A 286 -15.25 7.51 -15.10
C PRO A 286 -13.79 7.39 -15.58
N TRP A 287 -13.04 8.49 -15.56
CA TRP A 287 -11.64 8.56 -16.02
C TRP A 287 -10.62 8.42 -14.88
N GLN A 288 -11.05 8.25 -13.64
CA GLN A 288 -10.14 7.98 -12.53
C GLN A 288 -9.73 6.50 -12.50
N GLU A 289 -8.52 6.25 -12.01
CA GLU A 289 -8.05 4.89 -11.73
C GLU A 289 -9.00 4.17 -10.76
N ASN A 290 -9.14 2.86 -10.95
CA ASN A 290 -10.04 1.98 -10.19
C ASN A 290 -11.55 2.24 -10.32
N TYR A 291 -12.01 3.16 -11.17
CA TYR A 291 -13.44 3.38 -11.43
C TYR A 291 -14.18 2.08 -11.83
N GLY A 292 -13.54 1.25 -12.67
CA GLY A 292 -14.11 -0.03 -13.07
C GLY A 292 -14.37 -0.99 -11.89
N TYR A 293 -13.48 -0.96 -10.88
CA TYR A 293 -13.58 -1.78 -9.69
C TYR A 293 -14.58 -1.20 -8.67
N GLU A 294 -14.50 0.10 -8.36
CA GLU A 294 -15.36 0.72 -7.34
C GLU A 294 -16.80 0.99 -7.82
N VAL A 295 -17.00 1.22 -9.12
CA VAL A 295 -18.31 1.65 -9.66
C VAL A 295 -18.92 0.61 -10.58
N LEU A 296 -18.13 0.07 -11.52
CA LEU A 296 -18.67 -0.83 -12.55
C LEU A 296 -18.79 -2.30 -12.13
N ASN A 297 -18.17 -2.71 -11.00
CA ASN A 297 -18.17 -4.10 -10.55
C ASN A 297 -19.61 -4.64 -10.34
N ASN A 298 -20.51 -3.79 -9.85
CA ASN A 298 -21.91 -4.14 -9.58
C ASN A 298 -22.76 -4.39 -10.84
N PHE A 299 -22.22 -4.10 -12.03
CA PHE A 299 -22.89 -4.34 -13.32
C PHE A 299 -22.37 -5.58 -14.07
N LYS A 300 -21.46 -6.36 -13.46
CA LYS A 300 -20.97 -7.61 -14.07
C LYS A 300 -22.10 -8.65 -14.12
N SER A 301 -22.50 -9.03 -15.32
CA SER A 301 -23.56 -10.02 -15.55
C SER A 301 -23.11 -11.03 -16.62
N PRO A 302 -22.38 -12.09 -16.23
CA PRO A 302 -21.91 -13.10 -17.18
C PRO A 302 -23.06 -13.95 -17.73
N ILE A 303 -22.83 -14.55 -18.90
CA ILE A 303 -23.71 -15.56 -19.50
C ILE A 303 -23.66 -16.84 -18.65
N VAL A 304 -24.80 -17.47 -18.41
CA VAL A 304 -24.89 -18.73 -17.67
C VAL A 304 -24.25 -19.87 -18.47
N LYS A 305 -23.25 -20.55 -17.88
CA LYS A 305 -22.72 -21.81 -18.42
C LYS A 305 -23.49 -23.00 -17.87
N LEU A 306 -24.28 -23.65 -18.72
CA LEU A 306 -25.06 -24.85 -18.36
C LEU A 306 -24.21 -26.13 -18.23
N SER A 307 -22.97 -26.08 -18.71
CA SER A 307 -21.98 -27.18 -18.63
C SER A 307 -20.73 -26.62 -17.95
N PRO A 308 -20.56 -26.86 -16.63
CA PRO A 308 -19.35 -26.49 -15.89
C PRO A 308 -18.11 -27.18 -16.49
N GLU A 309 -16.94 -26.57 -16.32
CA GLU A 309 -15.65 -27.16 -16.74
C GLU A 309 -14.98 -28.00 -15.63
N PHE A 310 -15.71 -28.31 -14.55
CA PHE A 310 -15.31 -29.17 -13.45
C PHE A 310 -16.44 -30.18 -13.11
N GLU A 311 -16.11 -31.24 -12.39
CA GLU A 311 -17.06 -32.26 -11.96
C GLU A 311 -17.88 -31.81 -10.73
N LEU A 312 -19.12 -32.29 -10.61
CA LEU A 312 -20.00 -31.91 -9.50
C LEU A 312 -19.40 -32.27 -8.12
N GLY A 313 -18.67 -33.38 -8.03
CA GLY A 313 -17.98 -33.79 -6.81
C GLY A 313 -16.94 -32.78 -6.34
N GLU A 314 -16.21 -32.16 -7.28
CA GLU A 314 -15.18 -31.15 -7.00
C GLU A 314 -15.81 -29.85 -6.49
N ALA A 315 -16.92 -29.42 -7.12
CA ALA A 315 -17.68 -28.26 -6.69
C ALA A 315 -18.27 -28.42 -5.28
N ILE A 316 -18.71 -29.63 -4.93
CA ILE A 316 -19.22 -29.94 -3.59
C ILE A 316 -18.06 -29.96 -2.58
N ALA A 317 -16.91 -30.53 -2.95
CA ALA A 317 -15.72 -30.65 -2.11
C ALA A 317 -15.02 -29.31 -1.83
N SER A 318 -15.18 -28.32 -2.71
CA SER A 318 -14.64 -26.96 -2.51
C SER A 318 -14.96 -26.40 -1.11
N PRO A 319 -13.99 -25.79 -0.41
CA PRO A 319 -14.20 -25.30 0.94
C PRO A 319 -15.12 -24.08 0.98
N ILE A 320 -15.65 -23.79 2.17
CA ILE A 320 -16.47 -22.62 2.43
C ILE A 320 -15.59 -21.56 3.07
N ILE A 321 -15.37 -20.47 2.34
CA ILE A 321 -14.53 -19.34 2.73
C ILE A 321 -15.38 -18.07 2.74
N GLN A 322 -15.31 -17.25 3.78
CA GLN A 322 -16.08 -16.01 3.90
C GLN A 322 -17.60 -16.19 3.66
N GLY A 323 -18.16 -17.35 4.03
CA GLY A 323 -19.59 -17.65 3.86
C GLY A 323 -20.01 -18.04 2.43
N ARG A 324 -19.07 -18.26 1.50
CA ARG A 324 -19.32 -18.76 0.13
C ARG A 324 -18.42 -19.95 -0.22
N LYS A 325 -18.77 -20.70 -1.27
CA LYS A 325 -17.88 -21.72 -1.85
C LYS A 325 -16.71 -21.06 -2.59
N GLU A 326 -15.49 -21.55 -2.39
CA GLU A 326 -14.30 -21.11 -3.14
C GLU A 326 -14.18 -21.89 -4.45
N SER A 327 -14.83 -21.38 -5.51
CA SER A 327 -14.92 -22.08 -6.80
C SER A 327 -13.59 -22.25 -7.51
N CYS A 328 -12.56 -21.43 -7.21
CA CYS A 328 -11.22 -21.61 -7.79
C CYS A 328 -10.65 -22.99 -7.44
N LEU A 329 -10.87 -23.46 -6.21
CA LEU A 329 -10.39 -24.74 -5.71
C LEU A 329 -11.17 -25.95 -6.26
N ALA A 330 -12.24 -25.73 -7.05
CA ALA A 330 -12.87 -26.81 -7.80
C ALA A 330 -11.96 -27.29 -8.95
N CYS A 331 -11.18 -26.40 -9.57
CA CYS A 331 -10.20 -26.75 -10.61
C CYS A 331 -8.75 -26.76 -10.09
N HIS A 332 -8.46 -26.01 -9.02
CA HIS A 332 -7.14 -25.82 -8.45
C HIS A 332 -7.01 -26.46 -7.06
N SER A 333 -7.48 -27.71 -6.91
CA SER A 333 -7.56 -28.40 -5.62
C SER A 333 -6.20 -28.81 -5.02
N GLU A 334 -5.16 -28.93 -5.85
CA GLU A 334 -3.83 -29.40 -5.42
C GLU A 334 -2.84 -28.27 -5.11
N MET A 335 -3.29 -27.01 -5.10
CA MET A 335 -2.42 -25.86 -4.86
C MET A 335 -1.78 -25.92 -3.46
N HIS A 336 -0.46 -25.74 -3.38
CA HIS A 336 0.31 -25.76 -2.14
C HIS A 336 1.47 -24.76 -2.19
N GLY A 337 2.20 -24.63 -1.07
CA GLY A 337 3.31 -23.67 -0.93
C GLY A 337 2.93 -22.37 -0.21
N PHE A 338 1.75 -22.30 0.41
CA PHE A 338 1.28 -21.13 1.15
C PHE A 338 1.70 -21.17 2.62
N THR A 339 1.72 -19.99 3.25
CA THR A 339 1.73 -19.87 4.71
C THR A 339 0.31 -20.02 5.27
N ASP A 340 0.17 -20.40 6.54
CA ASP A 340 -1.14 -20.60 7.18
C ASP A 340 -2.06 -19.38 7.01
N SER A 341 -1.52 -18.17 7.26
CA SER A 341 -2.25 -16.89 7.16
C SER A 341 -2.69 -16.52 5.75
N HIS A 342 -2.03 -17.04 4.71
CA HIS A 342 -2.34 -16.77 3.30
C HIS A 342 -2.76 -18.03 2.54
N SER A 343 -3.17 -19.08 3.26
CA SER A 343 -3.62 -20.32 2.64
C SER A 343 -5.01 -20.13 2.00
N PRO A 344 -5.29 -20.81 0.87
CA PRO A 344 -6.63 -20.82 0.26
C PRO A 344 -7.71 -21.31 1.23
N ASP A 345 -7.37 -22.17 2.19
CA ASP A 345 -8.29 -22.65 3.23
C ASP A 345 -8.64 -21.59 4.28
N ALA A 346 -7.78 -20.59 4.47
CA ALA A 346 -8.02 -19.49 5.40
C ALA A 346 -8.74 -18.32 4.73
N ILE A 347 -8.26 -17.89 3.56
CA ILE A 347 -8.69 -16.64 2.93
C ILE A 347 -9.23 -16.80 1.51
N GLY A 348 -9.08 -17.99 0.90
CA GLY A 348 -9.50 -18.22 -0.49
C GLY A 348 -8.58 -17.56 -1.52
N CYS A 349 -8.67 -18.01 -2.77
CA CYS A 349 -7.84 -17.48 -3.87
C CYS A 349 -8.34 -16.11 -4.33
N VAL A 350 -9.66 -15.90 -4.29
CA VAL A 350 -10.32 -14.70 -4.81
C VAL A 350 -10.00 -13.46 -3.97
N SER A 351 -9.69 -13.62 -2.69
CA SER A 351 -9.30 -12.50 -1.81
C SER A 351 -8.00 -11.82 -2.26
N CYS A 352 -7.08 -12.58 -2.86
CA CYS A 352 -5.84 -12.02 -3.42
C CYS A 352 -5.99 -11.72 -4.91
N HIS A 353 -6.44 -12.69 -5.69
CA HIS A 353 -6.41 -12.61 -7.15
C HIS A 353 -7.69 -12.05 -7.76
N GLY A 354 -8.77 -11.85 -7.01
CA GLY A 354 -10.06 -11.43 -7.55
C GLY A 354 -10.61 -12.45 -8.57
N GLY A 355 -11.05 -11.96 -9.72
CA GLY A 355 -11.75 -12.79 -10.71
C GLY A 355 -13.25 -12.88 -10.43
N ASN A 356 -13.90 -13.96 -10.89
CA ASN A 356 -15.31 -14.22 -10.63
C ASN A 356 -15.51 -15.48 -9.75
N PRO A 357 -15.78 -15.34 -8.44
CA PRO A 357 -15.94 -16.46 -7.52
C PRO A 357 -17.17 -17.32 -7.81
N PHE A 358 -18.08 -16.88 -8.67
CA PHE A 358 -19.34 -17.57 -8.97
C PHE A 358 -19.39 -18.16 -10.39
N ALA A 359 -18.32 -17.99 -11.17
CA ALA A 359 -18.25 -18.54 -12.52
C ALA A 359 -17.78 -20.01 -12.52
N THR A 360 -18.35 -20.80 -13.42
CA THR A 360 -18.09 -22.25 -13.52
C THR A 360 -17.23 -22.66 -14.72
N GLY A 361 -16.59 -21.69 -15.40
CA GLY A 361 -15.71 -21.98 -16.52
C GLY A 361 -14.53 -21.03 -16.64
N LYS A 362 -13.40 -21.55 -17.12
CA LYS A 362 -12.05 -20.95 -17.10
C LYS A 362 -12.05 -19.46 -17.45
N ASN A 363 -12.54 -19.10 -18.63
CA ASN A 363 -12.49 -17.71 -19.11
C ASN A 363 -13.39 -16.75 -18.30
N GLN A 364 -14.48 -17.26 -17.71
CA GLN A 364 -15.36 -16.43 -16.89
C GLN A 364 -14.79 -16.23 -15.49
N SER A 365 -14.21 -17.28 -14.91
CA SER A 365 -13.60 -17.27 -13.56
C SER A 365 -12.34 -16.40 -13.53
N HIS A 366 -11.47 -16.47 -14.55
CA HIS A 366 -10.25 -15.66 -14.64
C HIS A 366 -10.46 -14.23 -15.16
N ARG A 367 -11.70 -13.82 -15.47
CA ARG A 367 -11.94 -12.49 -16.05
C ARG A 367 -11.65 -11.40 -15.02
N ASN A 368 -10.76 -10.47 -15.36
CA ASN A 368 -10.28 -9.40 -14.49
C ASN A 368 -9.57 -9.91 -13.22
N MET A 369 -8.95 -11.08 -13.30
CA MET A 369 -8.08 -11.58 -12.24
C MET A 369 -6.83 -10.71 -12.15
N ILE A 370 -6.42 -10.40 -10.92
CA ILE A 370 -5.18 -9.72 -10.60
C ILE A 370 -4.07 -10.77 -10.56
N HIS A 371 -3.14 -10.67 -11.51
CA HIS A 371 -2.03 -11.61 -11.61
C HIS A 371 -1.00 -11.44 -10.48
N ILE A 372 -0.73 -10.19 -10.10
CA ILE A 372 0.28 -9.83 -9.10
C ILE A 372 -0.37 -8.89 -8.08
N PRO A 373 -0.96 -9.41 -6.99
CA PRO A 373 -1.89 -8.65 -6.16
C PRO A 373 -1.25 -7.57 -5.29
N GLY A 374 0.00 -7.74 -4.86
CA GLY A 374 0.65 -6.77 -3.96
C GLY A 374 1.28 -5.55 -4.62
N ASN A 375 1.18 -5.38 -5.95
CA ASN A 375 1.50 -4.11 -6.61
C ASN A 375 0.73 -2.96 -5.93
N LEU A 376 1.35 -1.82 -5.65
CA LEU A 376 0.68 -0.74 -4.90
C LEU A 376 -0.61 -0.23 -5.55
N SER A 377 -0.72 -0.33 -6.88
CA SER A 377 -1.95 0.02 -7.62
C SER A 377 -3.11 -0.95 -7.39
N THR A 378 -2.83 -2.21 -7.05
CA THR A 378 -3.82 -3.28 -6.82
C THR A 378 -3.90 -3.74 -5.37
N ALA A 379 -2.93 -3.38 -4.53
CA ALA A 379 -2.89 -3.71 -3.12
C ALA A 379 -4.16 -3.28 -2.37
N PRO A 380 -4.78 -2.11 -2.64
CA PRO A 380 -6.07 -1.76 -2.02
C PRO A 380 -7.21 -2.73 -2.34
N GLN A 381 -7.14 -3.44 -3.48
CA GLN A 381 -8.16 -4.40 -3.92
C GLN A 381 -7.90 -5.83 -3.41
N SER A 382 -6.74 -6.07 -2.81
CA SER A 382 -6.32 -7.39 -2.32
C SER A 382 -5.83 -7.31 -0.88
N CYS A 383 -4.55 -6.98 -0.66
CA CYS A 383 -3.91 -6.86 0.65
C CYS A 383 -4.61 -5.82 1.56
N GLY A 384 -5.23 -4.78 1.00
CA GLY A 384 -5.82 -3.65 1.71
C GLY A 384 -7.33 -3.77 1.95
N THR A 385 -7.94 -4.92 1.66
CA THR A 385 -9.37 -5.13 1.95
C THR A 385 -9.61 -5.14 3.46
N THR A 386 -10.86 -4.91 3.90
CA THR A 386 -11.23 -4.76 5.32
C THR A 386 -10.86 -5.97 6.19
N GLN A 387 -10.75 -7.16 5.62
CA GLN A 387 -10.38 -8.39 6.35
C GLN A 387 -8.86 -8.67 6.33
N CYS A 388 -8.06 -7.79 5.74
CA CYS A 388 -6.62 -7.97 5.55
C CYS A 388 -5.83 -6.85 6.25
N HIS A 389 -5.00 -6.09 5.50
CA HIS A 389 -4.08 -5.08 6.01
C HIS A 389 -4.43 -3.65 5.53
N PRO A 390 -5.66 -3.14 5.78
CA PRO A 390 -6.12 -1.86 5.23
C PRO A 390 -5.23 -0.68 5.66
N GLU A 391 -4.84 -0.62 6.94
CA GLU A 391 -4.01 0.46 7.48
C GLU A 391 -2.59 0.46 6.90
N ILE A 392 -2.02 -0.73 6.68
CA ILE A 392 -0.68 -0.88 6.08
C ILE A 392 -0.69 -0.40 4.63
N VAL A 393 -1.72 -0.77 3.86
CA VAL A 393 -1.83 -0.34 2.46
C VAL A 393 -2.05 1.17 2.33
N GLU A 394 -2.70 1.82 3.29
CA GLU A 394 -2.82 3.28 3.31
C GLU A 394 -1.49 3.99 3.63
N ARG A 395 -0.63 3.43 4.50
CA ARG A 395 0.64 4.08 4.90
C ARG A 395 1.85 3.76 4.02
N VAL A 396 1.94 2.57 3.41
CA VAL A 396 3.08 2.18 2.54
C VAL A 396 3.45 3.23 1.48
N PRO A 397 2.48 3.84 0.78
CA PRO A 397 2.78 4.88 -0.21
C PRO A 397 3.41 6.16 0.35
N THR A 398 3.41 6.36 1.67
CA THR A 398 4.01 7.54 2.34
C THR A 398 5.49 7.36 2.68
N GLY A 399 5.98 6.12 2.80
CA GLY A 399 7.37 5.85 3.12
C GLY A 399 8.35 6.17 1.99
N LEU A 400 9.61 6.49 2.32
CA LEU A 400 10.66 6.83 1.36
C LEU A 400 10.95 5.75 0.31
N MET A 401 10.75 4.47 0.66
CA MET A 401 10.85 3.37 -0.30
C MET A 401 9.83 3.49 -1.44
N ALA A 402 8.67 4.10 -1.19
CA ALA A 402 7.65 4.37 -2.20
C ALA A 402 7.80 5.75 -2.85
N THR A 403 8.10 6.80 -2.07
CA THR A 403 8.09 8.18 -2.56
C THR A 403 9.38 8.60 -3.25
N LEU A 404 10.54 8.05 -2.86
CA LEU A 404 11.88 8.52 -3.22
C LEU A 404 12.14 10.01 -2.92
N SER A 405 11.43 10.61 -1.96
CA SER A 405 11.42 12.06 -1.74
C SER A 405 12.83 12.68 -1.67
N GLY A 406 13.68 12.18 -0.77
CA GLY A 406 15.02 12.75 -0.58
C GLY A 406 15.93 12.60 -1.81
N MET A 407 15.81 11.50 -2.55
CA MET A 407 16.59 11.31 -3.78
C MET A 407 16.19 12.33 -4.84
N ILE A 408 14.89 12.50 -5.06
CA ILE A 408 14.35 13.43 -6.06
C ILE A 408 14.68 14.88 -5.69
N SER A 409 14.49 15.23 -4.42
CA SER A 409 14.75 16.58 -3.92
C SER A 409 16.24 16.96 -4.02
N VAL A 410 17.14 16.05 -3.64
CA VAL A 410 18.59 16.26 -3.77
C VAL A 410 19.01 16.36 -5.24
N ASP A 411 18.45 15.52 -6.12
CA ASP A 411 18.78 15.56 -7.55
C ASP A 411 18.38 16.89 -8.19
N ARG A 412 17.12 17.34 -8.00
CA ARG A 412 16.66 18.67 -8.45
C ARG A 412 17.49 19.80 -7.88
N PHE A 413 17.87 19.69 -6.60
CA PHE A 413 18.78 20.64 -5.97
C PHE A 413 20.11 20.69 -6.72
N VAL A 414 20.74 19.55 -7.00
CA VAL A 414 22.03 19.46 -7.70
C VAL A 414 21.95 20.00 -9.14
N PHE A 415 20.85 19.77 -9.85
CA PHE A 415 20.62 20.33 -11.18
C PHE A 415 20.32 21.84 -11.21
N ASN A 416 20.30 22.50 -10.03
CA ASN A 416 19.90 23.89 -9.81
C ASN A 416 18.45 24.16 -10.27
N GLU A 417 17.57 23.17 -10.17
CA GLU A 417 16.14 23.29 -10.43
C GLU A 417 15.35 23.56 -9.15
N GLN A 418 16.00 23.44 -7.98
CA GLN A 418 15.47 23.72 -6.66
C GLN A 418 16.58 24.28 -5.74
N ASP A 419 16.20 25.10 -4.76
CA ASP A 419 17.15 25.78 -3.85
C ASP A 419 17.38 25.04 -2.52
N ASN A 420 16.51 24.09 -2.16
CA ASN A 420 16.53 23.39 -0.88
C ASN A 420 16.56 21.87 -1.12
N PRO A 421 17.48 21.08 -0.54
CA PRO A 421 17.50 19.63 -0.70
C PRO A 421 16.42 18.89 0.13
N ASP A 422 15.65 19.58 0.98
CA ASP A 422 14.78 18.94 1.98
C ASP A 422 13.29 19.04 1.65
N GLU A 423 12.93 19.40 0.41
CA GLU A 423 11.53 19.48 -0.01
C GLU A 423 10.87 18.08 -0.11
N LEU A 424 9.61 18.00 0.33
CA LEU A 424 8.81 16.79 0.18
C LEU A 424 8.35 16.63 -1.27
N THR A 425 8.59 15.46 -1.84
CA THR A 425 8.21 15.15 -3.22
C THR A 425 7.88 13.67 -3.39
N ASN A 426 7.46 13.28 -4.60
CA ASN A 426 7.02 11.93 -4.89
C ASN A 426 7.39 11.55 -6.33
N VAL A 427 7.87 10.31 -6.50
CA VAL A 427 8.24 9.72 -7.79
C VAL A 427 7.13 9.77 -8.85
N HIS A 428 5.86 9.72 -8.45
CA HIS A 428 4.72 9.83 -9.37
C HIS A 428 4.48 11.26 -9.88
N GLN A 429 5.22 12.25 -9.38
CA GLN A 429 5.14 13.67 -9.75
C GLN A 429 6.36 14.13 -10.57
N LEU A 430 7.18 13.21 -11.09
CA LEU A 430 8.27 13.57 -11.99
C LEU A 430 7.71 14.23 -13.26
N GLY A 431 8.25 15.40 -13.58
CA GLY A 431 8.05 16.17 -14.81
C GLY A 431 9.08 15.82 -15.88
N ASN A 432 9.38 16.78 -16.75
CA ASN A 432 10.30 16.60 -17.88
C ASN A 432 11.53 17.52 -17.78
N SER A 433 11.91 17.90 -16.57
CA SER A 433 13.11 18.71 -16.35
C SER A 433 14.37 17.85 -16.55
N ALA A 434 15.56 18.48 -16.54
CA ALA A 434 16.81 17.74 -16.72
C ALA A 434 17.03 16.76 -15.57
N ALA A 435 16.77 17.20 -14.34
CA ALA A 435 16.82 16.36 -13.14
C ALA A 435 15.80 15.21 -13.20
N ASP A 436 14.55 15.51 -13.55
CA ASP A 436 13.51 14.48 -13.60
C ASP A 436 13.77 13.44 -14.68
N GLU A 437 14.36 13.83 -15.83
CA GLU A 437 14.79 12.88 -16.87
C GLU A 437 16.00 12.06 -16.41
N HIS A 438 16.98 12.67 -15.73
CA HIS A 438 18.12 11.98 -15.11
C HIS A 438 17.66 10.87 -14.17
N LEU A 439 16.70 11.17 -13.29
CA LEU A 439 16.08 10.20 -12.39
C LEU A 439 15.37 9.07 -13.14
N ARG A 440 14.63 9.38 -14.22
CA ARG A 440 13.94 8.37 -15.06
C ARG A 440 14.92 7.44 -15.77
N ASN A 441 16.08 7.93 -16.18
CA ASN A 441 17.06 7.15 -16.93
C ASN A 441 17.92 6.26 -16.03
N LEU A 442 18.27 6.72 -14.82
CA LEU A 442 19.33 6.10 -14.03
C LEU A 442 18.90 5.59 -12.65
N CYS A 443 17.99 6.29 -11.96
CA CYS A 443 17.87 6.17 -10.50
C CYS A 443 16.57 5.51 -10.02
N VAL A 444 15.46 5.68 -10.75
CA VAL A 444 14.11 5.37 -10.22
C VAL A 444 13.78 3.87 -10.24
N ARG A 445 14.62 2.98 -10.77
CA ARG A 445 14.33 1.53 -10.88
C ARG A 445 13.96 0.83 -9.55
N CYS A 446 14.46 1.33 -8.41
CA CYS A 446 14.32 0.68 -7.10
C CYS A 446 13.10 1.12 -6.27
N HIS A 447 12.24 2.02 -6.79
CA HIS A 447 11.08 2.47 -6.02
C HIS A 447 10.05 1.34 -5.82
N LEU A 448 9.51 1.22 -4.61
CA LEU A 448 8.57 0.16 -4.22
C LEU A 448 7.29 0.15 -5.05
N GLY A 449 6.89 1.33 -5.54
CA GLY A 449 5.73 1.53 -6.40
C GLY A 449 5.92 1.06 -7.85
N ASN A 450 7.12 0.63 -8.26
CA ASN A 450 7.35 0.13 -9.61
C ASN A 450 6.56 -1.17 -9.79
N PRO A 451 5.60 -1.24 -10.73
CA PRO A 451 4.77 -2.43 -10.88
C PRO A 451 5.62 -3.61 -11.36
N LYS A 452 5.55 -4.71 -10.62
CA LYS A 452 6.06 -6.00 -11.09
C LYS A 452 5.06 -6.55 -12.11
N ASN A 453 5.54 -6.73 -13.34
CA ASN A 453 4.74 -7.20 -14.49
C ASN A 453 5.03 -8.67 -14.85
N GLU A 454 6.15 -9.20 -14.38
CA GLU A 454 6.60 -10.57 -14.67
C GLU A 454 6.66 -11.39 -13.38
N TYR A 455 6.31 -12.67 -13.48
CA TYR A 455 6.45 -13.63 -12.39
C TYR A 455 7.92 -14.00 -12.21
N GLY A 456 8.33 -14.22 -10.95
CA GLY A 456 9.70 -14.56 -10.60
C GLY A 456 10.04 -14.13 -9.18
N PRO A 457 11.11 -14.70 -8.60
CA PRO A 457 11.63 -14.29 -7.29
C PRO A 457 12.03 -12.81 -7.30
N ILE A 458 12.21 -12.25 -6.11
CA ILE A 458 12.76 -10.91 -5.95
C ILE A 458 14.29 -11.00 -5.93
N ASP A 459 14.93 -10.39 -6.92
CA ASP A 459 16.38 -10.36 -7.09
C ASP A 459 16.82 -9.06 -7.81
N GLU A 460 18.09 -8.94 -8.17
CA GLU A 460 18.61 -7.78 -8.91
C GLU A 460 17.99 -7.59 -10.30
N SER A 461 17.47 -8.65 -10.92
CA SER A 461 16.82 -8.61 -12.23
C SER A 461 15.32 -8.31 -12.13
N SER A 462 14.72 -8.67 -11.00
CA SER A 462 13.28 -8.69 -10.75
C SER A 462 12.94 -7.94 -9.46
N ARG A 463 12.59 -6.65 -9.61
CA ARG A 463 12.37 -5.68 -8.52
C ARG A 463 10.93 -5.13 -8.51
N GLY A 464 10.59 -4.38 -7.48
CA GLY A 464 9.28 -3.74 -7.33
C GLY A 464 8.19 -4.74 -6.92
N GLY A 465 6.93 -4.39 -7.17
CA GLY A 465 5.81 -5.26 -6.78
C GLY A 465 5.08 -4.84 -5.51
N GLY A 466 5.31 -3.63 -5.00
CA GLY A 466 4.70 -3.14 -3.76
C GLY A 466 5.00 -4.08 -2.58
N CYS A 467 3.96 -4.59 -1.93
CA CYS A 467 4.10 -5.52 -0.80
C CYS A 467 4.92 -6.78 -1.17
N LEU A 468 4.86 -7.22 -2.43
CA LEU A 468 5.56 -8.42 -2.90
C LEU A 468 7.06 -8.22 -3.06
N ALA A 469 7.56 -6.98 -3.07
CA ALA A 469 8.99 -6.71 -3.12
C ALA A 469 9.75 -7.29 -1.91
N CYS A 470 9.06 -7.43 -0.77
CA CYS A 470 9.66 -8.01 0.44
C CYS A 470 9.03 -9.36 0.81
N HIS A 471 7.73 -9.54 0.59
CA HIS A 471 7.01 -10.69 1.14
C HIS A 471 6.94 -11.91 0.21
N LEU A 472 7.30 -11.77 -1.07
CA LEU A 472 7.18 -12.85 -2.06
C LEU A 472 8.37 -13.80 -2.02
N ASN A 473 8.12 -15.05 -1.64
CA ASN A 473 9.14 -16.08 -1.52
C ASN A 473 8.85 -17.25 -2.45
N TYR A 474 9.79 -17.59 -3.33
CA TYR A 474 9.72 -18.78 -4.16
C TYR A 474 10.43 -19.94 -3.47
N SER A 475 9.75 -21.08 -3.32
CA SER A 475 10.41 -22.34 -2.97
C SER A 475 11.06 -22.96 -4.21
N PRO A 476 12.01 -23.90 -4.07
CA PRO A 476 12.57 -24.62 -5.22
C PRO A 476 11.51 -25.25 -6.12
N GLU A 477 10.42 -25.75 -5.54
CA GLU A 477 9.27 -26.30 -6.27
C GLU A 477 8.51 -25.21 -7.04
N ALA A 478 8.31 -24.03 -6.44
CA ALA A 478 7.66 -22.89 -7.07
C ALA A 478 8.51 -22.31 -8.23
N GLU A 479 9.83 -22.28 -8.10
CA GLU A 479 10.74 -21.89 -9.20
C GLU A 479 10.71 -22.90 -10.34
N ALA A 480 10.77 -24.20 -10.01
CA ALA A 480 10.66 -25.25 -11.01
C ALA A 480 9.31 -25.19 -11.74
N ALA A 481 8.23 -24.93 -11.00
CA ALA A 481 6.88 -24.68 -11.50
C ALA A 481 6.81 -23.50 -12.47
N LEU A 482 7.46 -22.38 -12.13
CA LEU A 482 7.52 -21.19 -13.00
C LEU A 482 8.19 -21.49 -14.35
N ALA A 483 9.17 -22.40 -14.37
CA ALA A 483 9.87 -22.83 -15.59
C ALA A 483 9.06 -23.79 -16.50
N MET A 484 7.92 -24.32 -16.03
CA MET A 484 7.09 -25.25 -16.80
C MET A 484 6.26 -24.57 -17.90
N VAL A 485 5.75 -25.37 -18.84
CA VAL A 485 4.98 -24.89 -20.01
C VAL A 485 3.68 -24.18 -19.57
N LYS A 486 3.41 -23.00 -20.15
CA LYS A 486 2.31 -22.07 -19.79
C LYS A 486 0.87 -22.62 -19.87
N ASP A 487 0.66 -23.85 -20.34
CA ASP A 487 -0.67 -24.42 -20.61
C ASP A 487 -1.10 -25.55 -19.65
N THR A 488 -0.29 -25.93 -18.67
CA THR A 488 -0.64 -26.89 -17.62
C THR A 488 -0.98 -26.19 -16.32
N ILE A 489 -1.94 -26.73 -15.54
CA ILE A 489 -2.16 -26.27 -14.16
C ILE A 489 -0.92 -26.63 -13.36
N VAL A 490 -0.34 -25.64 -12.69
CA VAL A 490 0.84 -25.81 -11.85
C VAL A 490 0.42 -25.67 -10.40
N SER A 491 0.76 -26.67 -9.59
CA SER A 491 0.26 -26.79 -8.21
C SER A 491 1.13 -26.10 -7.17
N ALA A 492 2.40 -25.82 -7.47
CA ALA A 492 3.30 -25.13 -6.54
C ALA A 492 3.15 -23.60 -6.69
N HIS A 493 2.77 -22.94 -5.61
CA HIS A 493 2.56 -21.49 -5.55
C HIS A 493 3.67 -20.82 -4.70
N PRO A 494 4.18 -19.63 -5.09
CA PRO A 494 5.08 -18.87 -4.23
C PRO A 494 4.38 -18.38 -2.96
N SER A 495 5.07 -18.37 -1.82
CA SER A 495 4.48 -17.95 -0.56
C SER A 495 4.53 -16.43 -0.37
N VAL A 496 3.51 -15.86 0.27
CA VAL A 496 3.56 -14.52 0.85
C VAL A 496 3.77 -14.69 2.35
N SER A 497 4.92 -14.23 2.85
CA SER A 497 5.33 -14.53 4.22
C SER A 497 6.14 -13.41 4.87
N LEU A 498 6.35 -13.54 6.17
CA LEU A 498 7.28 -12.68 6.90
C LEU A 498 8.75 -13.13 6.75
N ALA A 499 9.05 -14.23 6.06
CA ALA A 499 10.43 -14.71 5.87
C ALA A 499 11.19 -13.86 4.84
N ILE A 500 11.55 -12.64 5.22
CA ILE A 500 12.24 -11.67 4.36
C ILE A 500 13.73 -11.82 4.57
N SER A 501 14.44 -12.39 3.60
CA SER A 501 15.90 -12.53 3.63
C SER A 501 16.64 -11.30 3.11
N ASN A 502 17.95 -11.22 3.34
CA ASN A 502 18.81 -10.16 2.78
C ASN A 502 18.71 -10.03 1.25
N ASN A 503 18.42 -11.11 0.52
CA ASN A 503 18.29 -11.06 -0.94
C ASN A 503 17.16 -10.11 -1.40
N HIS A 504 16.07 -10.01 -0.63
CA HIS A 504 14.98 -9.08 -0.93
C HIS A 504 15.45 -7.63 -0.87
N CYS A 505 16.29 -7.30 0.12
CA CYS A 505 16.90 -5.98 0.25
C CYS A 505 17.98 -5.77 -0.83
N PHE A 506 18.80 -6.79 -1.08
CA PHE A 506 19.89 -6.78 -2.05
C PHE A 506 19.42 -6.43 -3.45
N GLY A 507 18.24 -6.93 -3.86
CA GLY A 507 17.62 -6.59 -5.13
C GLY A 507 17.63 -5.08 -5.37
N CYS A 508 17.19 -4.27 -4.41
CA CYS A 508 17.12 -2.81 -4.55
C CYS A 508 18.35 -2.05 -4.03
N HIS A 509 19.03 -2.57 -3.01
CA HIS A 509 20.11 -1.88 -2.26
C HIS A 509 21.54 -2.31 -2.65
N SER A 510 21.71 -3.04 -3.76
CA SER A 510 23.01 -3.39 -4.35
C SER A 510 23.60 -2.31 -5.28
N ARG A 511 22.88 -1.21 -5.52
CA ARG A 511 23.32 -0.09 -6.36
C ARG A 511 23.36 1.23 -5.59
N SER A 512 22.19 1.80 -5.29
CA SER A 512 22.10 3.10 -4.60
C SER A 512 22.58 2.99 -3.15
N GLY A 513 23.60 3.78 -2.80
CA GLY A 513 24.25 3.75 -1.48
C GLY A 513 25.06 2.48 -1.16
N ARG A 514 25.02 1.44 -2.02
CA ARG A 514 25.68 0.15 -1.82
C ARG A 514 25.39 -0.47 -0.44
N ILE A 515 24.21 -0.24 0.13
CA ILE A 515 23.90 -0.60 1.53
C ILE A 515 24.05 -2.10 1.76
N SER A 516 23.38 -2.93 0.96
CA SER A 516 23.45 -4.40 1.13
C SER A 516 24.83 -4.94 0.85
N THR A 517 25.55 -4.37 -0.13
CA THR A 517 26.90 -4.81 -0.44
C THR A 517 27.89 -4.41 0.66
N ASN A 518 27.77 -3.22 1.26
CA ASN A 518 28.60 -2.80 2.38
C ASN A 518 28.36 -3.68 3.61
N TYR A 519 27.09 -3.96 3.93
CA TYR A 519 26.71 -4.83 5.05
C TYR A 519 27.34 -6.23 4.93
N GLU A 520 27.36 -6.77 3.70
CA GLU A 520 28.00 -8.04 3.36
C GLU A 520 29.52 -7.96 3.16
N GLY A 521 30.13 -6.78 3.22
CA GLY A 521 31.57 -6.59 3.01
C GLY A 521 32.04 -6.65 1.56
N TRP A 522 31.22 -6.21 0.60
CA TRP A 522 31.53 -6.13 -0.82
C TRP A 522 31.63 -4.68 -1.28
N HIS A 523 32.79 -4.27 -1.80
CA HIS A 523 33.02 -2.95 -2.38
C HIS A 523 33.15 -3.02 -3.90
N GLU A 524 32.44 -2.16 -4.62
CA GLU A 524 32.47 -2.09 -6.09
C GLU A 524 33.84 -1.62 -6.60
N THR A 525 34.30 -2.15 -7.73
CA THR A 525 35.59 -1.78 -8.34
C THR A 525 35.38 -1.19 -9.73
N THR A 526 36.42 -0.56 -10.27
CA THR A 526 36.46 -0.09 -11.67
C THR A 526 36.91 -1.17 -12.66
N LEU A 527 37.08 -2.42 -12.21
CA LEU A 527 37.50 -3.52 -13.07
C LEU A 527 36.37 -3.90 -14.03
N GLU A 528 36.70 -4.05 -15.31
CA GLU A 528 35.83 -4.73 -16.25
C GLU A 528 35.74 -6.23 -15.89
N THR A 529 34.64 -6.89 -16.26
CA THR A 529 34.45 -8.33 -16.04
C THR A 529 35.62 -9.18 -16.56
N LYS A 530 36.21 -8.81 -17.70
CA LYS A 530 37.36 -9.51 -18.30
C LYS A 530 38.67 -9.32 -17.51
N GLN A 531 38.73 -8.32 -16.63
CA GLN A 531 39.86 -8.01 -15.78
C GLN A 531 39.71 -8.62 -14.37
N MET A 532 38.53 -9.17 -14.04
CA MET A 532 38.29 -9.86 -12.77
C MET A 532 39.23 -11.07 -12.65
N PRO A 533 39.97 -11.21 -11.54
CA PRO A 533 40.80 -12.38 -11.32
C PRO A 533 39.97 -13.68 -11.31
N ASP A 534 40.38 -14.65 -12.13
CA ASP A 534 39.71 -15.96 -12.20
C ASP A 534 39.89 -16.76 -10.90
N ASN A 535 38.79 -17.37 -10.41
CA ASN A 535 38.77 -18.25 -9.24
C ASN A 535 39.25 -17.62 -7.92
N ASP A 536 39.20 -16.29 -7.79
CA ASP A 536 39.49 -15.61 -6.52
C ASP A 536 38.20 -15.32 -5.74
N ASN A 537 38.04 -15.98 -4.59
CA ASN A 537 36.89 -15.79 -3.69
C ASN A 537 36.83 -14.39 -3.05
N ASN A 538 37.86 -13.57 -3.23
CA ASN A 538 37.83 -12.16 -2.84
C ASN A 538 37.10 -11.28 -3.86
N TYR A 539 36.69 -11.81 -5.01
CA TYR A 539 35.93 -11.08 -6.01
C TYR A 539 34.54 -11.70 -6.25
N ARG A 540 33.56 -10.84 -6.51
CA ARG A 540 32.18 -11.24 -6.82
C ARG A 540 31.68 -10.44 -8.02
N LEU A 541 31.04 -11.12 -8.97
CA LEU A 541 30.36 -10.48 -10.09
C LEU A 541 28.88 -10.27 -9.74
N ILE A 542 28.37 -9.05 -9.92
CA ILE A 542 26.98 -8.68 -9.68
C ILE A 542 26.39 -8.15 -10.99
N GLU A 543 25.14 -8.53 -11.30
CA GLU A 543 24.42 -8.16 -12.54
C GLU A 543 25.18 -8.54 -13.84
N GLY A 544 26.12 -9.49 -13.77
CA GLY A 544 26.89 -9.99 -14.92
C GLY A 544 28.02 -9.07 -15.40
N GLU A 545 28.11 -7.85 -14.89
CA GLU A 545 29.06 -6.83 -15.40
C GLU A 545 29.88 -6.15 -14.29
N ARG A 546 29.32 -5.98 -13.08
CA ARG A 546 29.93 -5.18 -12.01
C ARG A 546 30.81 -6.04 -11.12
N VAL A 547 32.10 -5.72 -11.04
CA VAL A 547 33.09 -6.47 -10.26
C VAL A 547 33.23 -5.86 -8.86
N PHE A 548 33.04 -6.67 -7.84
CA PHE A 548 33.18 -6.30 -6.43
C PHE A 548 34.37 -7.03 -5.81
N VAL A 549 35.00 -6.40 -4.82
CA VAL A 549 36.09 -6.95 -4.02
C VAL A 549 35.69 -7.01 -2.54
N LYS A 550 36.16 -8.05 -1.86
CA LYS A 550 35.88 -8.27 -0.43
C LYS A 550 36.59 -7.22 0.44
N LYS A 551 35.85 -6.71 1.43
CA LYS A 551 36.26 -5.79 2.49
C LYS A 551 35.74 -6.31 3.84
N GLN A 552 36.00 -5.56 4.91
CA GLN A 552 35.45 -5.89 6.23
C GLN A 552 33.92 -5.77 6.18
N GLN A 553 33.23 -6.83 6.55
CA GLN A 553 31.76 -6.84 6.64
C GLN A 553 31.29 -6.27 7.98
N ASP A 554 30.00 -5.98 8.09
CA ASP A 554 29.40 -5.51 9.33
C ASP A 554 29.41 -6.61 10.41
N VAL A 555 29.73 -6.26 11.64
CA VAL A 555 29.78 -7.20 12.77
C VAL A 555 28.43 -7.85 13.04
N HIS A 556 27.32 -7.16 12.80
CA HIS A 556 25.98 -7.75 12.96
C HIS A 556 25.73 -8.80 11.87
N HIS A 557 26.21 -8.55 10.65
CA HIS A 557 26.15 -9.53 9.57
C HIS A 557 27.03 -10.75 9.88
N GLU A 558 28.24 -10.56 10.41
CA GLU A 558 29.12 -11.65 10.88
C GLU A 558 28.44 -12.54 11.93
N LEU A 559 27.59 -11.95 12.77
CA LEU A 559 26.83 -12.66 13.80
C LEU A 559 25.54 -13.33 13.26
N GLY A 560 25.27 -13.21 11.96
CA GLY A 560 24.14 -13.86 11.29
C GLY A 560 22.84 -13.07 11.33
N MET A 561 22.90 -11.76 11.62
CA MET A 561 21.75 -10.87 11.46
C MET A 561 21.48 -10.55 9.99
N GLU A 562 20.20 -10.42 9.68
CA GLU A 562 19.68 -9.93 8.41
C GLU A 562 19.20 -8.48 8.54
N CYS A 563 19.00 -7.77 7.44
CA CYS A 563 18.59 -6.36 7.43
C CYS A 563 17.31 -6.13 8.27
N ILE A 564 16.38 -7.08 8.21
CA ILE A 564 15.13 -7.02 8.98
C ILE A 564 15.35 -7.21 10.48
N ASP A 565 16.49 -7.71 10.96
CA ASP A 565 16.71 -7.86 12.41
C ASP A 565 16.94 -6.52 13.09
N CYS A 566 17.46 -5.54 12.34
CA CYS A 566 17.57 -4.14 12.76
C CYS A 566 16.31 -3.34 12.38
N HIS A 567 15.75 -3.57 11.19
CA HIS A 567 14.65 -2.74 10.70
C HIS A 567 13.25 -3.28 11.02
N HIS A 568 12.32 -2.39 11.40
CA HIS A 568 10.93 -2.76 11.70
C HIS A 568 9.93 -2.26 10.64
N SER A 569 8.67 -2.72 10.74
CA SER A 569 7.62 -2.44 9.75
C SER A 569 7.37 -0.94 9.59
N TYR A 570 7.27 -0.17 10.68
CA TYR A 570 7.08 1.29 10.61
C TYR A 570 8.22 2.06 9.93
N GLU A 571 9.44 1.53 9.88
CA GLU A 571 10.53 2.13 9.09
C GLU A 571 10.41 1.78 7.61
N VAL A 572 10.24 0.49 7.29
CA VAL A 572 10.34 0.02 5.90
C VAL A 572 9.03 0.21 5.13
N MET A 573 7.90 -0.02 5.80
CA MET A 573 6.54 0.13 5.26
C MET A 573 5.95 1.52 5.53
N GLY A 574 6.71 2.43 6.14
CA GLY A 574 6.26 3.76 6.53
C GLY A 574 5.33 3.75 7.75
N ASP A 575 5.28 4.87 8.47
CA ASP A 575 4.46 5.08 9.67
C ASP A 575 3.24 5.98 9.39
N GLY A 576 3.04 6.39 8.13
CA GLY A 576 2.02 7.35 7.71
C GLY A 576 2.53 8.80 7.63
N THR A 577 3.78 9.04 8.03
CA THR A 577 4.46 10.34 7.94
C THR A 577 5.28 10.42 6.64
N LEU A 578 5.24 11.58 5.98
CA LEU A 578 6.13 11.88 4.87
C LEU A 578 7.47 12.41 5.42
N TYR A 579 8.56 11.83 4.95
CA TYR A 579 9.92 12.24 5.33
C TYR A 579 10.67 12.80 4.14
N ALA A 580 11.51 13.81 4.38
CA ALA A 580 12.43 14.32 3.38
C ALA A 580 13.56 13.32 3.16
N HIS A 581 14.20 12.84 4.24
CA HIS A 581 15.40 12.00 4.15
C HIS A 581 15.36 10.75 5.02
N GLN A 582 16.19 9.75 4.66
CA GLN A 582 16.16 8.42 5.27
C GLN A 582 16.46 8.42 6.77
N GLU A 583 17.36 9.30 7.21
CA GLU A 583 17.74 9.47 8.61
C GLU A 583 16.59 10.01 9.48
N ASP A 584 15.59 10.64 8.88
CA ASP A 584 14.40 11.11 9.56
C ASP A 584 13.39 9.97 9.77
N GLN A 585 13.22 9.13 8.76
CA GLN A 585 12.33 7.95 8.80
C GLN A 585 12.90 6.79 9.61
N THR A 586 14.22 6.61 9.59
CA THR A 586 14.89 5.56 10.39
C THR A 586 14.68 5.84 11.87
N ASP A 587 14.26 4.81 12.60
CA ASP A 587 13.84 4.85 13.99
C ASP A 587 14.84 4.15 14.90
N VAL A 588 15.36 2.99 14.49
CA VAL A 588 16.29 2.17 15.29
C VAL A 588 17.65 2.84 15.38
N GLN A 589 18.14 2.96 16.62
CA GLN A 589 19.46 3.50 16.94
C GLN A 589 20.32 2.47 17.66
N CYS A 590 21.64 2.69 17.62
CA CYS A 590 22.61 1.87 18.35
C CYS A 590 22.25 1.79 19.84
N SER A 591 21.85 2.92 20.43
CA SER A 591 21.50 3.06 21.85
C SER A 591 20.22 2.33 22.25
N ASP A 592 19.34 1.96 21.31
CA ASP A 592 18.13 1.20 21.61
C ASP A 592 18.44 -0.25 21.99
N CYS A 593 19.52 -0.81 21.43
CA CYS A 593 20.00 -2.17 21.71
C CYS A 593 21.26 -2.19 22.58
N HIS A 594 22.12 -1.19 22.46
CA HIS A 594 23.35 -1.02 23.22
C HIS A 594 23.19 0.13 24.22
N PHE A 595 22.52 -0.15 25.35
CA PHE A 595 22.25 0.83 26.40
C PHE A 595 23.05 0.53 27.67
N THR A 596 23.21 1.55 28.52
CA THR A 596 23.67 1.41 29.89
C THR A 596 22.49 1.53 30.86
N GLY A 597 22.47 0.69 31.89
CA GLY A 597 21.38 0.67 32.86
C GLY A 597 20.14 -0.07 32.37
N GLN A 598 18.96 0.43 32.73
CA GLN A 598 17.67 -0.21 32.42
C GLN A 598 17.16 0.24 31.05
N PRO A 599 16.82 -0.69 30.15
CA PRO A 599 16.27 -0.34 28.85
C PRO A 599 14.88 0.28 28.96
N LYS A 600 14.50 1.01 27.90
CA LYS A 600 13.10 1.38 27.69
C LYS A 600 12.34 0.18 27.15
N THR A 601 11.34 -0.27 27.88
CA THR A 601 10.55 -1.45 27.52
C THR A 601 9.06 -1.16 27.39
N ILE A 602 8.36 -2.05 26.68
CA ILE A 602 6.91 -2.14 26.63
C ILE A 602 6.49 -3.59 26.88
N LYS A 603 5.45 -3.76 27.71
CA LYS A 603 4.87 -5.08 27.97
C LYS A 603 4.08 -5.56 26.76
N ALA A 604 4.10 -6.87 26.51
CA ALA A 604 3.33 -7.51 25.44
C ALA A 604 1.85 -7.10 25.39
N GLU A 605 1.23 -6.91 26.56
CA GLU A 605 -0.18 -6.49 26.71
C GLU A 605 -0.49 -5.07 26.23
N ASN A 606 0.54 -4.24 26.06
CA ASN A 606 0.44 -2.84 25.64
C ASN A 606 0.98 -2.61 24.23
N LEU A 607 1.39 -3.67 23.51
CA LEU A 607 1.78 -3.56 22.11
C LEU A 607 0.57 -3.11 21.27
N ASP A 608 0.85 -2.34 20.22
CA ASP A 608 -0.15 -2.12 19.17
C ASP A 608 -0.50 -3.45 18.47
N ASN A 609 -1.63 -3.46 17.77
CA ASN A 609 -2.16 -4.69 17.17
C ASN A 609 -1.20 -5.32 16.16
N GLU A 610 -0.49 -4.51 15.36
CA GLU A 610 0.45 -5.01 14.35
C GLU A 610 1.67 -5.64 15.03
N SER A 611 2.30 -4.91 15.95
CA SER A 611 3.46 -5.40 16.69
C SER A 611 3.13 -6.66 17.49
N ALA A 612 1.96 -6.72 18.11
CA ALA A 612 1.51 -7.90 18.85
C ALA A 612 1.34 -9.12 17.94
N ILE A 613 0.74 -8.96 16.77
CA ILE A 613 0.57 -10.05 15.78
C ILE A 613 1.92 -10.51 15.26
N ILE A 614 2.80 -9.58 14.86
CA ILE A 614 4.13 -9.92 14.34
C ILE A 614 4.95 -10.64 15.43
N ALA A 615 4.96 -10.12 16.66
CA ALA A 615 5.66 -10.75 17.78
C ALA A 615 5.12 -12.16 18.07
N ALA A 616 3.80 -12.36 18.06
CA ALA A 616 3.18 -13.66 18.28
C ALA A 616 3.50 -14.66 17.15
N LEU A 617 3.51 -14.22 15.89
CA LEU A 617 3.88 -15.06 14.75
C LEU A 617 5.35 -15.49 14.80
N ARG A 618 6.24 -14.65 15.33
CA ARG A 618 7.69 -14.93 15.40
C ARG A 618 8.09 -15.71 16.64
N LEU A 619 7.57 -15.32 17.81
CA LEU A 619 8.00 -15.84 19.12
C LEU A 619 7.02 -16.84 19.73
N GLY A 620 5.85 -17.02 19.12
CA GLY A 620 4.77 -17.83 19.68
C GLY A 620 4.11 -17.12 20.87
N ASN A 621 4.22 -17.70 22.07
CA ASN A 621 3.62 -17.10 23.26
C ASN A 621 4.43 -15.88 23.75
N ILE A 622 3.81 -14.71 23.65
CA ILE A 622 4.40 -13.43 24.09
C ILE A 622 3.95 -12.99 25.49
N SER A 623 3.07 -13.74 26.16
CA SER A 623 2.54 -13.37 27.48
C SER A 623 3.66 -13.19 28.51
N GLY A 624 3.65 -12.06 29.21
CA GLY A 624 4.65 -11.72 30.22
C GLY A 624 6.00 -11.26 29.67
N LYS A 625 6.19 -11.21 28.35
CA LYS A 625 7.40 -10.63 27.74
C LYS A 625 7.36 -9.10 27.79
N GLU A 626 8.55 -8.52 27.97
CA GLU A 626 8.81 -7.09 27.81
C GLU A 626 9.78 -6.89 26.65
N PHE A 627 9.36 -6.08 25.67
CA PHE A 627 10.09 -5.80 24.44
C PHE A 627 10.82 -4.46 24.56
N LEU A 628 11.98 -4.31 23.93
CA LEU A 628 12.65 -3.01 23.82
C LEU A 628 11.83 -2.07 22.93
N VAL A 629 12.02 -0.77 23.14
CA VAL A 629 11.30 0.29 22.44
C VAL A 629 12.30 1.32 21.92
N THR A 630 12.11 1.76 20.67
CA THR A 630 12.94 2.80 20.06
C THR A 630 12.88 4.11 20.83
N GLY A 631 14.01 4.79 20.95
CA GLY A 631 14.12 6.07 21.62
C GLY A 631 13.42 7.20 20.85
N LYS A 632 13.46 7.15 19.52
CA LYS A 632 13.02 8.24 18.62
C LYS A 632 11.50 8.30 18.49
N HIS A 633 10.83 7.22 18.08
CA HIS A 633 9.38 7.22 17.87
C HIS A 633 8.57 6.33 18.82
N ASN A 634 9.21 5.58 19.72
CA ASN A 634 8.56 4.67 20.67
C ASN A 634 7.93 3.42 20.03
N HIS A 635 8.47 2.91 18.92
CA HIS A 635 8.02 1.65 18.34
C HIS A 635 8.67 0.45 19.02
N ALA A 636 7.93 -0.65 19.10
CA ALA A 636 8.43 -1.88 19.70
C ALA A 636 9.40 -2.63 18.78
N LEU A 637 10.53 -3.05 19.33
CA LEU A 637 11.46 -3.96 18.67
C LEU A 637 11.01 -5.40 18.94
N VAL A 638 10.05 -5.89 18.14
CA VAL A 638 9.32 -7.15 18.34
C VAL A 638 10.17 -8.43 18.35
N ASN A 639 11.45 -8.32 18.00
CA ASN A 639 12.44 -9.39 18.05
C ASN A 639 13.42 -9.25 19.22
N THR A 640 13.09 -8.41 20.21
CA THR A 640 13.89 -8.21 21.42
C THR A 640 13.06 -8.51 22.67
N PHE A 641 13.68 -8.95 23.75
CA PHE A 641 12.97 -9.13 25.01
C PHE A 641 13.91 -9.19 26.22
N VAL A 642 13.40 -8.80 27.40
CA VAL A 642 14.12 -8.89 28.67
C VAL A 642 13.79 -10.18 29.41
N GLU A 643 14.82 -10.93 29.80
CA GLU A 643 14.74 -12.14 30.63
C GLU A 643 15.83 -12.10 31.71
N ASN A 644 15.45 -12.25 32.99
CA ASN A 644 16.40 -12.24 34.13
C ASN A 644 17.36 -11.04 34.11
N ASP A 645 16.84 -9.83 33.98
CA ASP A 645 17.60 -8.57 33.89
C ASP A 645 18.57 -8.47 32.69
N THR A 646 18.48 -9.38 31.72
CA THR A 646 19.28 -9.37 30.49
C THR A 646 18.37 -9.16 29.29
N ALA A 647 18.69 -8.19 28.43
CA ALA A 647 18.00 -8.01 27.16
C ALA A 647 18.62 -8.92 26.10
N PHE A 648 17.75 -9.52 25.28
CA PHE A 648 18.12 -10.37 24.17
C PHE A 648 17.52 -9.84 22.88
N LEU A 649 18.22 -10.07 21.77
CA LEU A 649 17.68 -10.01 20.42
C LEU A 649 17.62 -11.43 19.86
N GLN A 650 16.52 -11.78 19.20
CA GLN A 650 16.38 -13.02 18.46
C GLN A 650 16.24 -12.69 16.98
N THR A 651 17.05 -13.29 16.11
CA THR A 651 16.92 -13.07 14.67
C THR A 651 15.56 -13.58 14.17
N LYS A 652 14.93 -12.82 13.27
CA LYS A 652 13.54 -12.99 12.85
C LYS A 652 13.35 -14.24 11.99
N ASN A 653 14.34 -14.63 11.19
CA ASN A 653 14.25 -15.81 10.33
C ASN A 653 15.02 -17.02 10.88
N SER A 654 16.25 -16.82 11.37
CA SER A 654 17.10 -17.92 11.86
C SER A 654 16.88 -18.29 13.34
N ASN A 655 16.11 -17.48 14.08
CA ASN A 655 15.78 -17.68 15.50
C ASN A 655 16.99 -17.74 16.45
N VAL A 656 18.15 -17.24 16.01
CA VAL A 656 19.38 -17.16 16.80
C VAL A 656 19.19 -16.10 17.88
N LYS A 657 19.29 -16.52 19.14
CA LYS A 657 19.15 -15.63 20.30
C LYS A 657 20.52 -15.14 20.76
N MET A 658 20.67 -13.82 20.83
CA MET A 658 21.89 -13.12 21.21
C MET A 658 21.62 -12.22 22.43
N ALA A 659 22.53 -12.24 23.40
CA ALA A 659 22.48 -11.30 24.52
C ALA A 659 22.97 -9.93 24.04
N LEU A 660 22.20 -8.88 24.33
CA LEU A 660 22.60 -7.51 24.01
C LEU A 660 23.65 -7.04 25.01
N THR A 661 24.77 -6.54 24.49
CA THR A 661 25.88 -6.08 25.31
C THR A 661 25.80 -4.57 25.50
N PRO A 662 25.99 -4.06 26.74
CA PRO A 662 26.09 -2.62 26.94
C PRO A 662 27.33 -2.07 26.22
N PRO A 663 27.33 -0.77 25.87
CA PRO A 663 28.53 -0.12 25.37
C PRO A 663 29.65 -0.20 26.42
N ALA A 664 30.90 -0.20 25.95
CA ALA A 664 32.05 -0.16 26.83
C ALA A 664 32.03 1.12 27.68
N GLU A 665 32.59 1.07 28.90
CA GLU A 665 32.59 2.22 29.82
C GLU A 665 33.10 3.49 29.15
N VAL A 666 34.12 3.39 28.27
CA VAL A 666 34.68 4.50 27.48
C VAL A 666 33.66 5.27 26.64
N CYS A 667 32.59 4.61 26.19
CA CYS A 667 31.52 5.20 25.40
C CYS A 667 30.52 6.00 26.26
N SER A 668 30.42 5.71 27.56
CA SER A 668 29.41 6.30 28.45
C SER A 668 29.98 7.20 29.55
N ARG A 669 31.31 7.24 29.72
CA ARG A 669 31.96 7.84 30.91
C ARG A 669 32.35 9.32 30.80
N ASN A 670 32.37 9.91 29.60
CA ASN A 670 33.07 11.19 29.37
C ASN A 670 32.27 12.16 28.49
N ASP A 671 32.37 13.46 28.78
CA ASP A 671 31.85 14.54 27.93
C ASP A 671 32.75 14.84 26.71
N ALA A 672 34.00 14.35 26.67
CA ALA A 672 34.96 14.70 25.60
C ALA A 672 34.52 14.29 24.18
N HIS A 673 33.63 13.30 24.08
CA HIS A 673 33.12 12.75 22.82
C HIS A 673 31.60 12.61 22.84
N SER A 674 30.90 13.37 23.70
CA SER A 674 29.44 13.31 23.84
C SER A 674 28.69 13.62 22.55
N ASP A 675 29.32 14.42 21.67
CA ASP A 675 28.72 14.90 20.43
C ASP A 675 28.96 13.93 19.27
N LEU A 676 29.71 12.83 19.45
CA LEU A 676 29.96 11.85 18.39
C LEU A 676 28.83 10.84 18.25
N ALA A 677 28.35 10.65 17.02
CA ALA A 677 27.52 9.49 16.70
C ALA A 677 28.32 8.19 16.87
N CYS A 678 27.67 7.11 17.31
CA CYS A 678 28.32 5.80 17.45
C CYS A 678 28.99 5.34 16.14
N SER A 679 28.35 5.61 15.00
CA SER A 679 28.86 5.26 13.67
C SER A 679 30.14 6.03 13.29
N SER A 680 30.40 7.22 13.85
CA SER A 680 31.64 7.97 13.66
C SER A 680 32.85 7.21 14.21
N CYS A 681 32.66 6.48 15.31
CA CYS A 681 33.70 5.65 15.91
C CYS A 681 33.74 4.23 15.32
N HIS A 682 32.58 3.64 15.04
CA HIS A 682 32.48 2.20 14.78
C HIS A 682 32.40 1.81 13.29
N SER A 683 32.36 2.76 12.35
CA SER A 683 32.38 2.42 10.91
C SER A 683 33.80 2.19 10.41
N SER A 684 34.03 1.05 9.74
CA SER A 684 35.37 0.67 9.25
C SER A 684 35.70 1.23 7.87
N TRP A 685 34.70 1.43 7.02
CA TRP A 685 34.88 2.07 5.71
C TRP A 685 33.55 2.57 5.13
N VAL A 686 33.63 3.44 4.13
CA VAL A 686 32.53 3.88 3.28
C VAL A 686 33.00 3.87 1.81
N PRO A 687 32.14 3.56 0.83
CA PRO A 687 32.44 3.83 -0.57
C PRO A 687 32.68 5.32 -0.80
N THR A 688 33.78 5.66 -1.45
CA THR A 688 34.11 7.02 -1.89
C THR A 688 34.27 7.03 -3.41
N CYS A 689 33.68 8.04 -4.05
CA CYS A 689 33.80 8.27 -5.50
C CYS A 689 34.32 9.70 -5.70
N ILE A 690 35.43 9.85 -6.42
CA ILE A 690 36.05 11.16 -6.66
C ILE A 690 35.89 11.55 -8.13
N GLY A 691 35.03 12.52 -8.38
CA GLY A 691 34.70 12.97 -9.73
C GLY A 691 33.66 12.06 -10.40
N CYS A 692 32.57 12.67 -10.86
CA CYS A 692 31.60 12.09 -11.77
C CYS A 692 31.27 13.13 -12.84
N HIS A 693 31.11 12.70 -14.08
CA HIS A 693 30.62 13.56 -15.15
C HIS A 693 29.32 13.01 -15.70
N ASN A 694 28.30 13.86 -15.78
CA ASN A 694 27.01 13.54 -16.34
C ASN A 694 26.80 14.39 -17.60
N GLU A 695 26.46 13.74 -18.70
CA GLU A 695 26.04 14.43 -19.92
C GLU A 695 24.79 13.76 -20.48
N TYR A 696 23.97 14.53 -21.20
CA TYR A 696 22.83 13.98 -21.91
C TYR A 696 23.21 13.69 -23.37
N ASP A 697 23.04 12.44 -23.80
CA ASP A 697 23.21 12.06 -25.21
C ASP A 697 21.84 11.70 -25.81
N ALA A 698 21.40 12.48 -26.79
CA ALA A 698 20.13 12.29 -27.50
C ALA A 698 20.07 11.01 -28.35
N SER A 699 21.22 10.38 -28.61
CA SER A 699 21.35 9.14 -29.38
C SER A 699 21.55 7.90 -28.51
N GLU A 700 21.77 8.08 -27.21
CA GLU A 700 22.02 6.97 -26.28
C GLU A 700 20.79 6.07 -26.16
N PRO A 701 20.94 4.75 -26.35
CA PRO A 701 19.91 3.79 -25.97
C PRO A 701 19.65 3.88 -24.46
N SER A 702 18.43 4.25 -24.09
CA SER A 702 18.06 4.50 -22.70
C SER A 702 16.82 3.71 -22.31
N TYR A 703 16.54 3.65 -21.01
CA TYR A 703 15.35 3.00 -20.48
C TYR A 703 14.63 3.93 -19.52
N ASN A 704 13.34 4.13 -19.78
CA ASN A 704 12.48 4.91 -18.92
C ASN A 704 12.03 4.05 -17.73
N MET A 705 12.69 4.19 -16.59
CA MET A 705 12.47 3.35 -15.41
C MET A 705 11.11 3.55 -14.74
N VAL A 706 10.40 4.65 -15.04
CA VAL A 706 9.04 4.90 -14.53
C VAL A 706 8.00 4.17 -15.36
N THR A 707 8.15 4.19 -16.69
CA THR A 707 7.18 3.57 -17.61
C THR A 707 7.56 2.15 -18.04
N ASN A 708 8.75 1.69 -17.64
CA ASN A 708 9.35 0.42 -18.02
C ASN A 708 9.41 0.21 -19.54
N LYS A 709 9.98 1.19 -20.26
CA LYS A 709 10.09 1.16 -21.73
C LYS A 709 11.48 1.59 -22.19
N GLU A 710 11.99 0.90 -23.20
CA GLU A 710 13.14 1.35 -23.97
C GLU A 710 12.81 2.69 -24.65
N GLN A 711 13.80 3.58 -24.70
CA GLN A 711 13.75 4.87 -25.36
C GLN A 711 15.12 5.22 -25.96
N THR A 712 15.20 6.36 -26.65
CA THR A 712 16.45 6.91 -27.19
C THR A 712 16.59 8.33 -26.65
N GLY A 713 17.80 8.68 -26.22
CA GLY A 713 18.04 9.86 -25.42
C GLY A 713 18.15 9.50 -23.95
N GLY A 714 19.32 9.74 -23.35
CA GLY A 714 19.54 9.45 -21.94
C GLY A 714 20.72 10.18 -21.34
N TRP A 715 20.70 10.29 -20.02
CA TRP A 715 21.85 10.71 -19.22
C TRP A 715 22.87 9.57 -19.13
N VAL A 716 24.14 9.91 -19.38
CA VAL A 716 25.29 9.01 -19.29
C VAL A 716 26.18 9.45 -18.12
N GLU A 717 26.51 8.51 -17.24
CA GLU A 717 27.42 8.72 -16.12
C GLU A 717 28.82 8.22 -16.47
N TYR A 718 29.81 9.09 -16.30
CA TYR A 718 31.22 8.74 -16.31
C TYR A 718 31.78 8.86 -14.90
N PHE A 719 32.43 7.80 -14.43
CA PHE A 719 32.91 7.73 -13.06
C PHE A 719 34.43 7.91 -12.98
N GLY A 720 34.89 8.59 -11.93
CA GLY A 720 36.28 8.63 -11.53
C GLY A 720 36.68 7.45 -10.64
N ASP A 721 37.61 7.67 -9.72
CA ASP A 721 38.13 6.60 -8.87
C ASP A 721 37.12 6.19 -7.79
N TYR A 722 37.03 4.87 -7.56
CA TYR A 722 36.23 4.25 -6.51
C TYR A 722 37.10 3.58 -5.46
N GLU A 723 36.94 3.98 -4.20
CA GLU A 723 37.74 3.45 -3.10
C GLU A 723 36.91 3.21 -1.83
N ALA A 724 37.32 2.22 -1.04
CA ALA A 724 36.79 1.98 0.30
C ALA A 724 37.72 2.63 1.32
N LYS A 725 37.26 3.72 1.95
CA LYS A 725 38.06 4.52 2.90
C LYS A 725 37.32 4.74 4.21
N LEU A 726 38.03 5.17 5.25
CA LEU A 726 37.36 5.70 6.44
C LEU A 726 36.55 6.95 6.03
N PRO A 727 35.29 7.11 6.49
CA PRO A 727 34.51 8.30 6.21
C PRO A 727 35.13 9.54 6.88
N SER A 728 34.99 10.67 6.19
CA SER A 728 35.16 12.00 6.75
C SER A 728 34.09 12.26 7.83
N LEU A 729 34.33 13.26 8.67
CA LEU A 729 33.40 13.65 9.73
C LEU A 729 32.81 15.04 9.45
N GLY A 730 31.51 15.19 9.72
CA GLY A 730 30.77 16.43 9.57
C GLY A 730 29.85 16.68 10.76
N ILE A 731 29.33 17.90 10.85
CA ILE A 731 28.35 18.27 11.87
C ILE A 731 26.96 18.19 11.26
N ARG A 732 26.05 17.51 11.95
CA ARG A 732 24.61 17.61 11.72
C ARG A 732 23.99 18.40 12.87
N THR A 733 23.16 19.39 12.54
CA THR A 733 22.52 20.26 13.53
C THR A 733 21.00 20.19 13.42
N ASP A 734 20.37 19.60 14.43
CA ASP A 734 18.91 19.47 14.54
C ASP A 734 18.39 20.36 15.67
N GLY A 735 17.92 21.56 15.32
CA GLY A 735 17.55 22.58 16.28
C GLY A 735 18.76 23.03 17.11
N ASP A 736 18.71 22.80 18.43
CA ASP A 736 19.81 23.15 19.35
C ASP A 736 20.83 22.03 19.54
N LYS A 737 20.61 20.85 18.93
CA LYS A 737 21.49 19.68 19.07
C LYS A 737 22.44 19.60 17.88
N SER A 738 23.72 19.39 18.15
CA SER A 738 24.73 19.09 17.14
C SER A 738 25.33 17.72 17.39
N GLU A 739 25.58 16.98 16.30
CA GLU A 739 26.19 15.66 16.35
C GLU A 739 27.25 15.54 15.24
N VAL A 740 28.40 14.96 15.58
CA VAL A 740 29.49 14.64 14.65
C VAL A 740 29.21 13.27 14.04
N ILE A 741 28.90 13.26 12.74
CA ILE A 741 28.46 12.07 12.00
C ILE A 741 29.44 11.70 10.87
N PRO A 742 29.43 10.44 10.41
CA PRO A 742 30.11 10.06 9.17
C PRO A 742 29.48 10.76 7.96
N VAL A 743 30.35 11.29 7.10
CA VAL A 743 30.00 11.83 5.79
C VAL A 743 30.92 11.24 4.73
N ALA A 744 30.43 11.16 3.50
CA ALA A 744 31.22 10.73 2.35
C ALA A 744 31.04 11.70 1.18
N PRO A 745 31.99 11.74 0.22
CA PRO A 745 31.76 12.37 -1.07
C PRO A 745 30.46 11.85 -1.70
N GLY A 746 29.41 12.67 -1.65
CA GLY A 746 28.09 12.30 -2.16
C GLY A 746 27.98 12.65 -3.64
N MET A 747 28.36 13.88 -3.99
CA MET A 747 28.33 14.43 -5.34
C MET A 747 29.50 15.40 -5.54
N ILE A 748 30.62 14.87 -6.03
CA ILE A 748 31.70 15.68 -6.63
C ILE A 748 31.57 15.49 -8.13
N LEU A 749 30.76 16.34 -8.77
CA LEU A 749 30.33 16.07 -10.14
C LEU A 749 30.16 17.32 -10.99
N THR A 750 30.30 17.09 -12.30
CA THR A 750 30.02 18.06 -13.36
C THR A 750 28.85 17.56 -14.20
N ILE A 751 27.82 18.39 -14.38
CA ILE A 751 26.66 18.11 -15.24
C ILE A 751 26.75 19.01 -16.47
N ASP A 752 26.72 18.44 -17.67
CA ASP A 752 26.51 19.19 -18.90
C ASP A 752 25.06 19.06 -19.38
N LYS A 753 24.34 20.18 -19.37
CA LYS A 753 22.94 20.26 -19.83
C LYS A 753 22.80 20.74 -21.28
N SER A 754 23.89 21.04 -21.99
CA SER A 754 23.87 21.82 -23.24
C SER A 754 23.00 21.16 -24.32
N THR A 755 23.14 19.85 -24.43
CA THR A 755 22.42 18.98 -25.37
C THR A 755 20.95 18.75 -24.97
N TYR A 756 20.61 18.89 -23.69
CA TYR A 756 19.24 18.74 -23.19
C TYR A 756 18.43 20.05 -23.33
N THR A 757 19.00 21.19 -22.94
CA THR A 757 18.31 22.49 -22.93
C THR A 757 18.47 23.29 -24.22
N ASN A 758 19.37 22.89 -25.13
CA ASN A 758 19.81 23.66 -26.30
C ASN A 758 20.38 25.06 -25.93
N ASP A 759 20.85 25.23 -24.70
CA ASP A 759 21.48 26.46 -24.21
C ASP A 759 22.97 26.18 -23.94
N THR A 760 23.85 26.73 -24.78
CA THR A 760 25.30 26.50 -24.71
C THR A 760 26.02 27.48 -23.78
N ASP A 761 25.38 28.57 -23.37
CA ASP A 761 26.08 29.67 -22.70
C ASP A 761 26.12 29.50 -21.16
N ASN A 762 25.26 28.64 -20.59
CA ASN A 762 25.20 28.33 -19.15
C ASN A 762 24.79 26.86 -18.85
N SER A 763 25.35 25.89 -19.58
CA SER A 763 24.94 24.48 -19.44
C SER A 763 25.67 23.69 -18.37
N THR A 764 26.93 24.03 -18.09
CA THR A 764 27.80 23.23 -17.21
C THR A 764 27.63 23.62 -15.75
N ILE A 765 27.28 22.66 -14.90
CA ILE A 765 27.16 22.82 -13.45
C ILE A 765 28.25 22.00 -12.79
N PHE A 766 28.96 22.58 -11.83
CA PHE A 766 29.84 21.84 -10.93
C PHE A 766 29.30 21.92 -9.50
N HIS A 767 29.23 20.77 -8.81
CA HIS A 767 28.92 20.70 -7.39
C HIS A 767 29.92 19.81 -6.67
N ARG A 768 30.26 20.22 -5.44
CA ARG A 768 31.00 19.43 -4.46
C ARG A 768 30.21 19.36 -3.18
N LEU A 769 29.43 18.29 -3.02
CA LEU A 769 28.53 18.03 -1.91
C LEU A 769 28.90 16.73 -1.22
N TYR A 770 28.96 16.77 0.10
CA TYR A 770 29.08 15.57 0.92
C TYR A 770 27.71 15.14 1.41
N ALA A 771 27.51 13.84 1.57
CA ALA A 771 26.27 13.26 2.07
C ALA A 771 26.51 12.65 3.46
N PRO A 772 25.56 12.82 4.41
CA PRO A 772 25.55 12.01 5.61
C PRO A 772 25.32 10.55 5.22
N VAL A 773 26.04 9.63 5.87
CA VAL A 773 26.01 8.21 5.53
C VAL A 773 25.93 7.35 6.78
N ALA A 774 25.08 6.33 6.73
CA ALA A 774 25.17 5.15 7.59
C ALA A 774 25.93 4.09 6.81
N PRO A 775 27.24 3.85 7.08
CA PRO A 775 28.07 3.07 6.16
C PRO A 775 27.70 1.59 6.06
N HIS A 776 27.02 1.03 7.07
CA HIS A 776 26.72 -0.41 7.21
C HIS A 776 27.99 -1.27 7.19
N THR A 777 29.04 -0.77 7.84
CA THR A 777 30.33 -1.44 7.99
C THR A 777 30.77 -1.39 9.46
N THR A 778 29.78 -1.49 10.35
CA THR A 778 29.95 -1.36 11.79
C THR A 778 30.86 -2.46 12.32
N THR A 779 31.78 -2.09 13.21
CA THR A 779 32.76 -2.99 13.81
C THR A 779 32.75 -2.88 15.31
N LYS A 780 33.22 -3.95 15.97
CA LYS A 780 33.30 -4.02 17.42
C LYS A 780 34.27 -2.99 18.02
N GLU A 781 35.40 -2.75 17.35
CA GLU A 781 36.43 -1.83 17.81
C GLU A 781 36.16 -0.43 17.25
N GLY A 782 36.29 0.58 18.11
CA GLY A 782 36.25 1.98 17.67
C GLY A 782 37.56 2.40 17.03
N ARG A 783 37.51 3.46 16.21
CA ARG A 783 38.68 4.10 15.61
C ARG A 783 39.74 4.53 16.61
N ASP A 784 41.00 4.39 16.22
CA ASP A 784 42.13 4.97 16.93
C ASP A 784 42.07 6.50 16.90
N CYS A 785 42.54 7.17 17.96
CA CYS A 785 42.47 8.63 18.09
C CYS A 785 43.17 9.33 16.92
N LYS A 786 44.31 8.81 16.46
CA LYS A 786 45.06 9.37 15.32
C LYS A 786 44.25 9.38 14.01
N THR A 787 43.34 8.43 13.82
CA THR A 787 42.52 8.36 12.60
C THR A 787 41.42 9.42 12.54
N CYS A 788 41.21 10.16 13.63
CA CYS A 788 40.36 11.36 13.69
C CYS A 788 41.19 12.63 13.89
N HIS A 789 42.06 12.65 14.90
CA HIS A 789 42.78 13.86 15.34
C HIS A 789 44.01 14.21 14.50
N ASN A 790 44.62 13.23 13.83
CA ASN A 790 45.79 13.42 12.95
C ASN A 790 45.48 13.04 11.49
N SER A 791 44.19 13.04 11.12
CA SER A 791 43.72 12.57 9.83
C SER A 791 43.16 13.72 9.01
N SER A 792 43.82 14.01 7.87
CA SER A 792 43.31 15.00 6.90
C SER A 792 41.96 14.56 6.34
N LEU A 793 41.78 13.26 6.11
CA LEU A 793 40.53 12.68 5.60
C LEU A 793 39.38 12.86 6.59
N ALA A 794 39.60 12.59 7.89
CA ALA A 794 38.56 12.75 8.90
C ALA A 794 38.10 14.22 9.04
N LEU A 795 39.03 15.17 8.90
CA LEU A 795 38.76 16.61 8.93
C LEU A 795 38.15 17.16 7.63
N GLY A 796 38.06 16.35 6.57
CA GLY A 796 37.49 16.75 5.28
C GLY A 796 38.47 17.48 4.35
N TYR A 797 39.78 17.45 4.62
CA TYR A 797 40.81 18.03 3.75
C TYR A 797 41.18 17.16 2.54
N GLY A 798 40.61 15.95 2.46
CA GLY A 798 41.00 14.92 1.50
C GLY A 798 42.27 14.18 1.92
N ASP A 799 42.72 13.28 1.06
CA ASP A 799 43.96 12.54 1.22
C ASP A 799 45.17 13.44 1.05
N GLY A 800 46.18 13.21 1.88
CA GLY A 800 47.42 13.96 1.84
C GLY A 800 48.28 13.72 3.06
N LYS A 801 49.36 14.50 3.16
CA LYS A 801 50.27 14.49 4.30
C LYS A 801 49.93 15.65 5.23
N LEU A 802 49.41 15.34 6.40
CA LEU A 802 49.18 16.29 7.49
C LEU A 802 50.30 16.13 8.53
N ILE A 803 51.13 17.16 8.70
CA ILE A 803 52.36 17.10 9.48
C ILE A 803 52.35 18.21 10.53
N TYR A 804 52.61 17.85 11.78
CA TYR A 804 52.87 18.78 12.87
C TYR A 804 54.37 18.96 13.06
N GLU A 805 54.85 20.19 12.98
CA GLU A 805 56.27 20.52 13.14
C GLU A 805 56.45 21.54 14.26
N ILE A 806 57.53 21.41 15.02
CA ILE A 806 57.92 22.37 16.06
C ILE A 806 59.19 23.07 15.59
N THR A 807 59.07 24.35 15.21
CA THR A 807 60.20 25.19 14.79
C THR A 807 60.35 26.38 15.72
N GLN A 808 61.54 26.56 16.30
CA GLN A 808 61.84 27.67 17.21
C GLN A 808 60.88 27.79 18.42
N GLY A 809 60.38 26.66 18.92
CA GLY A 809 59.43 26.63 20.04
C GLY A 809 57.98 26.95 19.67
N LYS A 810 57.67 27.06 18.37
CA LYS A 810 56.31 27.27 17.84
C LYS A 810 55.86 26.02 17.10
N GLY A 811 54.70 25.50 17.46
CA GLY A 811 54.09 24.35 16.82
C GLY A 811 53.21 24.76 15.64
N LYS A 812 53.37 24.12 14.49
CA LYS A 812 52.60 24.43 13.29
C LYS A 812 52.15 23.17 12.56
N TRP A 813 50.88 23.15 12.16
CA TRP A 813 50.36 22.14 11.25
C TRP A 813 50.55 22.57 9.80
N THR A 814 50.92 21.62 8.95
CA THR A 814 51.01 21.79 7.50
C THR A 814 50.29 20.65 6.80
N PHE A 815 49.59 20.95 5.71
CA PHE A 815 48.91 19.96 4.89
C PHE A 815 49.40 20.04 3.44
N SER A 816 49.76 18.89 2.88
CA SER A 816 50.08 18.72 1.47
C SER A 816 49.11 17.72 0.85
N PRO A 817 48.17 18.14 -0.01
CA PRO A 817 47.17 17.24 -0.60
C PRO A 817 47.81 16.23 -1.55
N LEU A 818 47.22 15.03 -1.64
CA LEU A 818 47.60 13.99 -2.59
C LEU A 818 47.10 14.32 -3.99
N TYR A 819 45.84 14.77 -4.09
CA TYR A 819 45.19 15.08 -5.35
C TYR A 819 45.42 16.54 -5.78
N GLN A 820 45.39 16.75 -7.09
CA GLN A 820 45.46 18.08 -7.66
C GLN A 820 44.23 18.91 -7.26
N ARG A 821 44.42 20.23 -7.13
CA ARG A 821 43.32 21.18 -6.90
C ARG A 821 42.44 21.27 -8.15
N ASP A 822 41.14 21.13 -7.95
CA ASP A 822 40.11 21.22 -8.97
C ASP A 822 40.01 22.65 -9.51
N VAL A 823 39.73 22.79 -10.80
CA VAL A 823 39.67 24.08 -11.49
C VAL A 823 38.43 24.90 -11.15
N TYR A 824 37.34 24.25 -10.71
CA TYR A 824 36.07 24.90 -10.44
C TYR A 824 36.03 25.59 -9.07
N ASP A 825 36.63 24.98 -8.05
CA ASP A 825 36.60 25.50 -6.68
C ASP A 825 37.95 25.63 -5.99
N GLY A 826 39.04 25.18 -6.63
CA GLY A 826 40.38 25.27 -6.09
C GLY A 826 40.68 24.32 -4.94
N LEU A 827 39.77 23.39 -4.58
CA LEU A 827 39.99 22.40 -3.53
C LEU A 827 40.68 21.15 -4.09
N PRO A 828 41.44 20.39 -3.28
CA PRO A 828 41.88 19.04 -3.69
C PRO A 828 40.69 18.22 -4.18
N ALA A 829 40.88 17.41 -5.22
CA ALA A 829 39.79 16.75 -5.95
C ALA A 829 38.84 15.93 -5.05
N ASP A 830 39.34 15.38 -3.95
CA ASP A 830 38.61 14.56 -2.98
C ASP A 830 38.25 15.30 -1.68
N ALA A 831 38.70 16.53 -1.48
CA ALA A 831 38.44 17.30 -0.26
C ALA A 831 36.99 17.81 -0.18
N TRP A 832 36.49 18.04 1.03
CA TRP A 832 35.25 18.76 1.30
C TRP A 832 35.50 20.25 1.55
N ILE A 833 36.57 20.53 2.29
CA ILE A 833 37.03 21.86 2.72
C ILE A 833 38.56 21.97 2.58
N ASP A 834 39.08 23.19 2.50
CA ASP A 834 40.54 23.42 2.49
C ASP A 834 41.12 23.40 3.91
N PHE A 835 42.44 23.28 3.99
CA PHE A 835 43.16 23.26 5.27
C PHE A 835 42.91 24.53 6.09
N LEU A 836 42.41 24.35 7.32
CA LEU A 836 42.05 25.43 8.26
C LEU A 836 41.13 26.50 7.66
N GLN A 837 40.17 26.08 6.84
CA GLN A 837 39.15 26.94 6.28
C GLN A 837 37.75 26.36 6.54
N THR A 838 36.77 27.23 6.67
CA THR A 838 35.35 26.86 6.68
C THR A 838 34.77 27.07 5.29
N ARG A 839 33.91 26.16 4.84
CA ARG A 839 33.11 26.33 3.63
C ARG A 839 31.63 26.47 4.00
N THR A 840 30.94 27.43 3.40
CA THR A 840 29.51 27.73 3.66
C THR A 840 28.70 27.68 2.37
N GLY A 841 27.37 27.68 2.49
CA GLY A 841 26.46 27.59 1.35
C GLY A 841 26.21 26.14 0.93
N LYS A 842 26.31 25.85 -0.37
CA LYS A 842 25.97 24.55 -0.96
C LYS A 842 27.12 23.56 -0.79
N VAL A 843 27.19 22.92 0.38
CA VAL A 843 28.30 22.03 0.78
C VAL A 843 27.87 20.59 1.05
N ALA A 844 26.58 20.34 1.27
CA ALA A 844 26.07 19.02 1.59
C ALA A 844 24.75 18.73 0.86
N THR A 845 24.36 17.46 0.83
CA THR A 845 23.06 17.00 0.30
C THR A 845 21.92 17.16 1.30
N ARG A 846 22.15 17.85 2.43
CA ARG A 846 21.17 18.19 3.47
C ARG A 846 21.39 19.63 3.91
N SER A 847 20.32 20.34 4.28
CA SER A 847 20.47 21.72 4.76
C SER A 847 21.08 21.80 6.17
N ASN A 848 20.90 20.75 6.98
CA ASN A 848 21.35 20.65 8.36
C ASN A 848 22.73 20.01 8.53
N VAL A 849 23.47 19.72 7.45
CA VAL A 849 24.81 19.12 7.50
C VAL A 849 25.86 20.10 7.01
N SER A 850 26.94 20.28 7.78
CA SER A 850 28.03 21.20 7.47
C SER A 850 29.40 20.59 7.76
N PRO A 851 30.46 21.06 7.08
CA PRO A 851 31.81 20.73 7.45
C PRO A 851 32.16 21.30 8.83
N LEU A 852 33.26 20.81 9.40
CA LEU A 852 33.80 21.31 10.66
C LEU A 852 34.19 22.79 10.54
N SER A 853 33.83 23.59 11.54
CA SER A 853 34.29 24.98 11.63
C SER A 853 35.80 25.05 11.90
N ILE A 854 36.42 26.20 11.62
CA ILE A 854 37.84 26.42 11.94
C ILE A 854 38.12 26.15 13.43
N GLU A 855 37.25 26.60 14.33
CA GLU A 855 37.40 26.37 15.77
C GLU A 855 37.40 24.88 16.10
N GLN A 856 36.48 24.11 15.50
CA GLN A 856 36.41 22.66 15.68
C GLN A 856 37.64 21.96 15.11
N GLN A 857 38.10 22.37 13.91
CA GLN A 857 39.34 21.86 13.31
C GLN A 857 40.54 22.11 14.24
N GLN A 858 40.67 23.33 14.76
CA GLN A 858 41.74 23.71 15.68
C GLN A 858 41.69 22.92 16.99
N GLN A 859 40.49 22.70 17.57
CA GLN A 859 40.32 21.87 18.76
C GLN A 859 40.77 20.42 18.51
N ILE A 860 40.33 19.82 17.40
CA ILE A 860 40.69 18.45 17.02
C ILE A 860 42.20 18.32 16.82
N LEU A 861 42.81 19.25 16.06
CA LEU A 861 44.25 19.26 15.78
C LEU A 861 45.12 19.64 16.99
N THR A 862 44.57 20.36 17.98
CA THR A 862 45.26 20.64 19.24
C THR A 862 45.47 19.34 20.03
N VAL A 863 44.44 18.49 20.10
CA VAL A 863 44.58 17.13 20.67
C VAL A 863 45.49 16.27 19.78
N GLY A 864 45.39 16.43 18.46
CA GLY A 864 46.26 15.77 17.50
C GLY A 864 47.75 16.01 17.73
N ALA A 865 48.13 17.25 18.09
CA ALA A 865 49.52 17.59 18.40
C ALA A 865 50.05 16.77 19.57
N CYS A 866 49.25 16.53 20.62
CA CYS A 866 49.62 15.66 21.73
C CYS A 866 49.87 14.21 21.27
N LEU A 867 49.05 13.71 20.33
CA LEU A 867 49.15 12.35 19.76
C LEU A 867 50.39 12.15 18.88
N THR A 868 51.10 13.23 18.51
CA THR A 868 52.42 13.10 17.84
C THR A 868 53.53 12.69 18.80
N CYS A 869 53.38 12.96 20.10
CA CYS A 869 54.34 12.60 21.15
C CYS A 869 53.86 11.48 22.07
N HIS A 870 52.55 11.25 22.15
CA HIS A 870 51.94 10.28 23.06
C HIS A 870 51.14 9.22 22.31
N ASP A 871 51.26 7.97 22.76
CA ASP A 871 50.37 6.91 22.31
C ASP A 871 48.95 7.14 22.82
N ASP A 872 47.97 6.78 22.00
CA ASP A 872 46.52 6.92 22.24
C ASP A 872 46.10 6.32 23.59
N ASN A 873 46.73 5.20 23.98
CA ASN A 873 46.46 4.48 25.22
C ASN A 873 47.31 4.90 26.44
N SER A 874 48.15 5.94 26.30
CA SER A 874 49.00 6.43 27.37
C SER A 874 48.20 7.02 28.53
N ALA A 875 48.78 7.04 29.73
CA ALA A 875 48.12 7.58 30.92
C ALA A 875 47.75 9.07 30.76
N ILE A 876 48.58 9.83 30.02
CA ILE A 876 48.34 11.24 29.72
C ILE A 876 47.08 11.38 28.85
N MET A 877 47.03 10.68 27.71
CA MET A 877 45.89 10.74 26.79
C MET A 877 44.60 10.16 27.39
N LYS A 878 44.69 9.17 28.28
CA LYS A 878 43.49 8.70 29.02
C LYS A 878 42.94 9.77 29.96
N THR A 879 43.80 10.58 30.57
CA THR A 879 43.36 11.64 31.49
C THR A 879 42.77 12.84 30.75
N THR A 880 43.23 13.11 29.53
CA THR A 880 42.65 14.19 28.71
C THR A 880 41.19 13.96 28.35
N LEU A 881 40.73 12.70 28.37
CA LEU A 881 39.32 12.38 28.11
C LEU A 881 38.36 12.86 29.23
N THR A 882 38.89 13.18 30.42
CA THR A 882 38.10 13.65 31.57
C THR A 882 38.46 15.08 31.99
N ASP A 883 39.72 15.49 31.81
CA ASP A 883 40.20 16.82 32.22
C ASP A 883 41.32 17.28 31.26
N PHE A 884 40.92 17.71 30.06
CA PHE A 884 41.86 18.20 29.06
C PHE A 884 42.62 19.44 29.54
N GLU A 885 41.90 20.44 30.06
CA GLU A 885 42.48 21.71 30.51
C GLU A 885 43.47 21.52 31.67
N GLY A 886 43.14 20.69 32.66
CA GLY A 886 44.03 20.42 33.78
C GLY A 886 45.29 19.63 33.36
N GLN A 887 45.21 18.79 32.33
CA GLN A 887 46.40 18.17 31.73
C GLN A 887 47.22 19.16 30.93
N LEU A 888 46.56 20.04 30.17
CA LEU A 888 47.22 21.08 29.37
C LEU A 888 48.08 22.03 30.23
N GLN A 889 47.63 22.32 31.45
CA GLN A 889 48.37 23.13 32.44
C GLN A 889 49.61 22.42 33.01
N LYS A 890 49.62 21.09 33.04
CA LYS A 890 50.73 20.26 33.55
C LYS A 890 51.77 19.92 32.48
N ARG A 891 51.64 20.47 31.28
CA ARG A 891 52.52 20.17 30.15
C ARG A 891 53.98 20.53 30.45
N SER A 892 54.90 19.72 29.95
CA SER A 892 56.33 20.04 30.00
C SER A 892 56.68 21.14 28.98
N SER A 893 57.83 21.79 29.13
CA SER A 893 58.33 22.78 28.16
C SER A 893 58.64 22.19 26.77
N VAL A 894 58.73 20.87 26.65
CA VAL A 894 58.92 20.14 25.38
C VAL A 894 57.58 19.96 24.65
N CYS A 895 56.47 19.99 25.37
CA CYS A 895 55.13 19.93 24.81
C CYS A 895 54.72 21.33 24.33
N VAL A 896 54.98 21.58 23.05
CA VAL A 896 54.57 22.79 22.34
C VAL A 896 53.17 22.56 21.77
N LEU A 897 52.29 23.55 21.91
CA LEU A 897 50.95 23.52 21.32
C LEU A 897 50.97 24.18 19.94
N PRO A 898 50.01 23.87 19.05
CA PRO A 898 49.86 24.60 17.81
C PRO A 898 49.61 26.09 18.08
N GLU A 899 50.31 26.96 17.35
CA GLU A 899 49.93 28.37 17.25
C GLU A 899 48.91 28.52 16.12
N TRP A 900 47.76 29.09 16.47
CA TRP A 900 46.70 29.43 15.53
C TRP A 900 46.79 30.94 15.24
N GLU A 901 47.12 31.31 14.02
CA GLU A 901 47.20 32.70 13.54
C GLU A 901 45.86 33.20 12.99
#